data_AF-A0A3B5B673-F1
#
_entry.id   AF-A0A3B5B673-F1
#
_cell.length_a   1.000
_cell.length_b   1.000
_cell.length_c   1.000
_cell.angle_alpha   90.00
_cell.angle_beta   90.00
_cell.angle_gamma   90.00
#
_symmetry.space_group_name_H-M   'P 1'
#
loop_
_entity.id
_entity.type
_entity.pdbx_description
1 polymer ?
#
loop_
_entity_poly.entity_id
_entity_poly.type
_entity_poly.pdbx_seq_one_letter_code
_entity_poly.pdbx_strand_id
1 'polypeptide(L)'
;MFRGGPQGYKQYCSNRLQRVIANGERKELPCWVELQAAKSKAPIEVSVTLMDGRSVSLPLESASTSAEVCQAAANEVGLRDIYGFSLYISLYDKMWSLSSCEKHVFDAVSQCEQEMRRQNMEEKDAPWRLSIRKEVFTPWHDSSKDPVSTDLIYRQVIKGIKNGEYVSYQEDDYVQLAAMHYYIRFGSRCRRERVQGVVDECIPTHLIENRSMTTWIQFISSPLEQVKHKRSRHIFAYLSTGPPLPKSRFVVAVNWRGIVFMEGREKTLLEIPYLEVKKVSMLRYAFLLLFFVFMPLQSIFNYKRFLVCKRGDLLLIEKDDEASPEQDWITAHNQRTDRSGAVYKRTVLFLPTLDRPTNEMLVEFPLPLILNYSFFPPVDWLYGNVPWFQSLTLPPIMKYMGDYPIKQMRSPMELTDVIFGPAMQHRELQDEIYCQIMRQMTNNRSRLSMERGWQLLWMCTGLFPPSVDLMEHAQRFLESRRKDLLAIGCLQRLQDILLCTLSKEPRKLPPHLAEVDAIQQNSTKIFHKVHFPNEKSELFEVASTMTIKELCFSIAFHLKLNSAYGYGLYLKTQNKVGSDKENRYFFDCLRQTTQVPKKGKKAKEGIPANVTMKVIFKRKLWFNVSPEKDIIADVTFHFPQEVPKYLHGFHNCAKEDITTLGGLLFRAKVDSDRTQFVMIPRMLKDLIPADWLERLSPDEWKKHIISAYNKQSGLTVQEAKINFLKIISGWPTFGCAFFEAKVSYQDQVSDTLADNSLRKLIFHVIPLAELMIMHQFNRITEYYSKGNTFTMEISNLVKATYVVCETPQVSVRLVNVVLCVRLLE
;
A
#
# COMPACT_ATOMS: atom_id res chain seq x y z
N MET A 1 -27.05 -27.44 26.65
CA MET A 1 -26.12 -27.16 27.76
C MET A 1 -26.46 -25.85 28.48
N PHE A 2 -26.23 -24.66 27.91
CA PHE A 2 -26.34 -23.33 28.59
C PHE A 2 -27.67 -22.90 29.28
N ARG A 3 -28.69 -23.77 29.41
CA ARG A 3 -29.95 -23.45 30.13
C ARG A 3 -29.97 -23.90 31.60
N GLY A 4 -29.03 -24.72 32.05
CA GLY A 4 -28.95 -25.24 33.44
C GLY A 4 -27.56 -25.10 34.08
N GLY A 5 -26.74 -24.14 33.62
CA GLY A 5 -25.41 -23.88 34.18
C GLY A 5 -25.43 -22.78 35.26
N PRO A 6 -24.33 -22.62 36.03
CA PRO A 6 -24.23 -21.62 37.09
C PRO A 6 -24.51 -20.18 36.62
N GLN A 7 -25.14 -19.38 37.50
CA GLN A 7 -25.64 -18.05 37.15
C GLN A 7 -24.51 -17.10 36.72
N GLY A 8 -24.76 -16.36 35.62
CA GLY A 8 -23.78 -15.48 34.98
C GLY A 8 -22.84 -16.16 33.97
N TYR A 9 -22.47 -17.43 34.17
CA TYR A 9 -21.53 -18.12 33.25
C TYR A 9 -22.07 -18.28 31.83
N LYS A 10 -23.40 -18.37 31.66
CA LYS A 10 -24.04 -18.32 30.33
C LYS A 10 -23.57 -17.12 29.51
N GLN A 11 -23.68 -15.91 30.05
CA GLN A 11 -23.34 -14.69 29.31
C GLN A 11 -21.82 -14.56 29.13
N TYR A 12 -21.05 -14.86 30.18
CA TYR A 12 -19.58 -14.86 30.13
C TYR A 12 -19.03 -15.76 29.02
N CYS A 13 -19.53 -17.00 28.91
CA CYS A 13 -19.14 -17.93 27.85
C CYS A 13 -19.65 -17.50 26.47
N SER A 14 -20.86 -16.94 26.36
CA SER A 14 -21.37 -16.41 25.08
C SER A 14 -20.53 -15.23 24.56
N ASN A 15 -20.20 -14.27 25.41
CA ASN A 15 -19.34 -13.13 25.03
C ASN A 15 -17.94 -13.61 24.60
N ARG A 16 -17.31 -14.49 25.39
CA ARG A 16 -15.99 -15.06 25.03
C ARG A 16 -16.03 -15.84 23.71
N LEU A 17 -17.10 -16.58 23.43
CA LEU A 17 -17.27 -17.28 22.14
C LEU A 17 -17.42 -16.30 20.98
N GLN A 18 -18.20 -15.23 21.13
CA GLN A 18 -18.31 -14.18 20.10
C GLN A 18 -16.96 -13.50 19.81
N ARG A 19 -16.15 -13.25 20.85
CA ARG A 19 -14.82 -12.64 20.70
C ARG A 19 -13.81 -13.57 20.03
N VAL A 20 -13.87 -14.88 20.29
CA VAL A 20 -13.08 -15.90 19.54
C VAL A 20 -13.54 -16.02 18.08
N ILE A 21 -14.84 -15.86 17.80
CA ILE A 21 -15.34 -15.84 16.41
C ILE A 21 -14.86 -14.57 15.67
N ALA A 22 -14.73 -13.43 16.36
CA ALA A 22 -14.27 -12.18 15.77
C ALA A 22 -12.75 -12.12 15.56
N ASN A 23 -11.97 -12.54 16.56
CA ASN A 23 -10.51 -12.36 16.60
C ASN A 23 -9.73 -13.63 16.19
N GLY A 24 -10.43 -14.75 15.99
CA GLY A 24 -9.86 -16.04 15.62
C GLY A 24 -9.50 -16.92 16.83
N GLU A 25 -8.93 -18.10 16.55
CA GLU A 25 -8.57 -19.07 17.57
C GLU A 25 -7.23 -18.76 18.26
N ARG A 26 -7.17 -19.14 19.55
CA ARG A 26 -5.96 -19.10 20.38
C ARG A 26 -5.03 -20.27 20.01
N LYS A 27 -3.72 -20.02 20.03
CA LYS A 27 -2.71 -21.04 19.67
C LYS A 27 -2.02 -21.68 20.87
N GLU A 28 -2.02 -21.00 22.01
CA GLU A 28 -1.45 -21.48 23.25
C GLU A 28 -2.54 -21.79 24.29
N LEU A 29 -2.17 -22.57 25.31
CA LEU A 29 -3.05 -22.85 26.44
C LEU A 29 -3.31 -21.58 27.28
N PRO A 30 -4.48 -21.46 27.94
CA PRO A 30 -4.78 -20.31 28.81
C PRO A 30 -3.75 -20.12 29.91
N CYS A 31 -3.23 -18.90 30.05
CA CYS A 31 -2.22 -18.55 31.05
C CYS A 31 -2.82 -18.37 32.46
N TRP A 32 -1.97 -18.29 33.49
CA TRP A 32 -2.36 -18.26 34.89
C TRP A 32 -3.32 -17.11 35.21
N VAL A 33 -3.12 -15.93 34.62
CA VAL A 33 -4.03 -14.77 34.79
C VAL A 33 -5.41 -15.01 34.16
N GLU A 34 -5.49 -15.70 33.01
CA GLU A 34 -6.77 -16.09 32.41
C GLU A 34 -7.52 -17.10 33.30
N LEU A 35 -6.80 -18.01 33.97
CA LEU A 35 -7.36 -18.98 34.90
C LEU A 35 -7.87 -18.35 36.20
N GLN A 36 -7.29 -17.24 36.68
CA GLN A 36 -7.87 -16.49 37.81
C GLN A 36 -9.10 -15.69 37.36
N ALA A 37 -9.04 -15.00 36.22
CA ALA A 37 -10.17 -14.23 35.69
C ALA A 37 -11.39 -15.12 35.36
N ALA A 38 -11.18 -16.38 34.97
CA ALA A 38 -12.26 -17.35 34.77
C ALA A 38 -13.04 -17.69 36.07
N LYS A 39 -12.45 -17.50 37.25
CA LYS A 39 -13.11 -17.70 38.56
C LYS A 39 -13.95 -16.48 38.96
N SER A 40 -13.42 -15.27 38.76
CA SER A 40 -14.10 -14.02 39.12
C SER A 40 -15.14 -13.56 38.10
N LYS A 41 -14.96 -13.94 36.82
CA LYS A 41 -15.65 -13.41 35.62
C LYS A 41 -15.33 -11.93 35.32
N ALA A 42 -14.28 -11.39 35.92
CA ALA A 42 -13.79 -10.03 35.66
C ALA A 42 -12.96 -9.98 34.36
N PRO A 43 -12.76 -8.78 33.75
CA PRO A 43 -11.69 -8.58 32.79
C PRO A 43 -10.31 -8.77 33.44
N ILE A 44 -9.29 -8.96 32.62
CA ILE A 44 -7.89 -9.07 33.05
C ILE A 44 -7.27 -7.67 32.94
N GLU A 45 -7.15 -6.96 34.05
CA GLU A 45 -6.43 -5.68 34.08
C GLU A 45 -4.94 -5.91 33.80
N VAL A 46 -4.42 -5.29 32.74
CA VAL A 46 -3.00 -5.38 32.36
C VAL A 46 -2.38 -3.99 32.20
N SER A 47 -1.27 -3.77 32.89
CA SER A 47 -0.45 -2.56 32.79
C SER A 47 0.43 -2.58 31.53
N VAL A 48 0.18 -1.67 30.60
CA VAL A 48 1.02 -1.42 29.42
C VAL A 48 1.91 -0.20 29.67
N THR A 49 3.23 -0.39 29.57
CA THR A 49 4.24 0.64 29.86
C THR A 49 4.57 1.47 28.61
N LEU A 50 4.58 2.79 28.74
CA LEU A 50 4.96 3.70 27.66
C LEU A 50 6.47 4.02 27.72
N MET A 51 7.02 4.49 26.60
CA MET A 51 8.44 4.89 26.54
C MET A 51 8.80 6.06 27.45
N ASP A 52 7.81 6.78 27.98
CA ASP A 52 7.98 7.82 28.99
C ASP A 52 8.04 7.31 30.45
N GLY A 53 7.71 6.04 30.70
CA GLY A 53 7.67 5.45 32.03
C GLY A 53 6.34 5.60 32.75
N ARG A 54 5.32 6.23 32.15
CA ARG A 54 3.92 6.05 32.57
C ARG A 54 3.46 4.66 32.17
N SER A 55 2.52 4.12 32.93
CA SER A 55 1.80 2.88 32.60
C SER A 55 0.31 3.13 32.53
N VAL A 56 -0.36 2.48 31.59
CA VAL A 56 -1.81 2.52 31.40
C VAL A 56 -2.37 1.15 31.80
N SER A 57 -3.32 1.10 32.75
CA SER A 57 -4.09 -0.12 33.00
C SER A 57 -5.16 -0.25 31.94
N LEU A 58 -5.27 -1.41 31.32
CA LEU A 58 -6.28 -1.70 30.30
C LEU A 58 -7.04 -2.99 30.67
N PRO A 59 -8.38 -3.01 30.55
CA PRO A 59 -9.16 -4.23 30.67
C PRO A 59 -8.99 -5.09 29.42
N LEU A 60 -8.27 -6.21 29.54
CA LEU A 60 -8.07 -7.19 28.47
C LEU A 60 -8.97 -8.43 28.66
N GLU A 61 -9.24 -9.12 27.55
CA GLU A 61 -9.91 -10.42 27.53
C GLU A 61 -8.97 -11.49 26.95
N SER A 62 -9.25 -12.77 27.18
CA SER A 62 -8.52 -13.90 26.58
C SER A 62 -8.33 -13.82 25.06
N ALA A 63 -9.25 -13.16 24.34
CA ALA A 63 -9.19 -12.98 22.89
C ALA A 63 -8.63 -11.62 22.45
N SER A 64 -8.10 -10.79 23.37
CA SER A 64 -7.54 -9.49 23.02
C SER A 64 -6.29 -9.61 22.14
N THR A 65 -6.23 -8.81 21.06
CA THR A 65 -5.08 -8.79 20.15
C THR A 65 -4.13 -7.63 20.44
N SER A 66 -2.87 -7.74 20.00
CA SER A 66 -1.89 -6.64 20.15
C SER A 66 -2.30 -5.37 19.40
N ALA A 67 -3.06 -5.49 18.31
CA ALA A 67 -3.66 -4.35 17.61
C ALA A 67 -4.72 -3.62 18.47
N GLU A 68 -5.64 -4.37 19.10
CA GLU A 68 -6.64 -3.80 20.02
C GLU A 68 -5.97 -3.10 21.22
N VAL A 69 -4.94 -3.72 21.80
CA VAL A 69 -4.22 -3.18 22.96
C VAL A 69 -3.39 -1.94 22.59
N CYS A 70 -2.75 -1.91 21.42
CA CYS A 70 -2.13 -0.70 20.88
C CYS A 70 -3.16 0.43 20.71
N GLN A 71 -4.34 0.14 20.15
CA GLN A 71 -5.37 1.15 19.93
C GLN A 71 -5.96 1.67 21.24
N ALA A 72 -6.22 0.79 22.22
CA ALA A 72 -6.74 1.17 23.53
C ALA A 72 -5.74 2.07 24.28
N ALA A 73 -4.47 1.67 24.34
CA ALA A 73 -3.41 2.49 24.93
C ALA A 73 -3.23 3.84 24.21
N ALA A 74 -3.32 3.85 22.87
CA ALA A 74 -3.22 5.07 22.08
C ALA A 74 -4.36 6.06 22.41
N ASN A 75 -5.58 5.55 22.54
CA ASN A 75 -6.75 6.35 22.91
C ASN A 75 -6.58 6.99 24.30
N GLU A 76 -6.18 6.21 25.31
CA GLU A 76 -5.95 6.68 26.69
C GLU A 76 -4.89 7.80 26.79
N VAL A 77 -3.88 7.79 25.92
CA VAL A 77 -2.78 8.78 25.95
C VAL A 77 -2.94 9.91 24.93
N GLY A 78 -3.99 9.87 24.11
CA GLY A 78 -4.24 10.86 23.04
C GLY A 78 -3.27 10.77 21.84
N LEU A 79 -2.65 9.61 21.62
CA LEU A 79 -1.75 9.35 20.49
C LEU A 79 -2.55 9.30 19.17
N ARG A 80 -2.17 10.11 18.19
CA ARG A 80 -2.86 10.26 16.90
C ARG A 80 -2.15 9.49 15.79
N ASP A 81 -0.82 9.57 15.72
CA ASP A 81 0.02 8.78 14.81
C ASP A 81 0.33 7.42 15.44
N ILE A 82 -0.64 6.51 15.41
CA ILE A 82 -0.47 5.12 15.84
C ILE A 82 0.34 4.27 14.85
N TYR A 83 0.62 4.76 13.64
CA TYR A 83 1.26 3.96 12.60
C TYR A 83 2.66 3.53 13.03
N GLY A 84 2.97 2.23 12.90
CA GLY A 84 4.30 1.71 13.23
C GLY A 84 4.64 1.71 14.73
N PHE A 85 3.68 2.02 15.62
CA PHE A 85 3.77 1.64 17.02
C PHE A 85 3.35 0.17 17.18
N SER A 86 4.16 -0.60 17.89
CA SER A 86 3.93 -2.03 18.15
C SER A 86 3.88 -2.29 19.65
N LEU A 87 3.07 -3.28 20.04
CA LEU A 87 3.09 -3.86 21.37
C LEU A 87 4.30 -4.81 21.48
N TYR A 88 5.07 -4.66 22.54
CA TYR A 88 6.18 -5.52 22.91
C TYR A 88 5.89 -6.21 24.22
N ILE A 89 6.27 -7.48 24.33
CA ILE A 89 6.34 -8.21 25.59
C ILE A 89 7.81 -8.41 25.97
N SER A 90 8.14 -8.27 27.25
CA SER A 90 9.46 -8.57 27.79
C SER A 90 9.37 -9.54 28.96
N LEU A 91 10.30 -10.49 29.04
CA LEU A 91 10.48 -11.42 30.16
C LEU A 91 11.95 -11.31 30.61
N TYR A 92 12.17 -10.86 31.85
CA TYR A 92 13.49 -10.37 32.30
C TYR A 92 14.02 -9.30 31.32
N ASP A 93 15.26 -9.46 30.83
CA ASP A 93 15.91 -8.56 29.88
C ASP A 93 15.62 -8.88 28.40
N LYS A 94 14.92 -10.00 28.13
CA LYS A 94 14.54 -10.40 26.76
C LYS A 94 13.24 -9.70 26.37
N MET A 95 13.17 -9.16 25.16
CA MET A 95 11.99 -8.45 24.63
C MET A 95 11.70 -8.86 23.19
N TRP A 96 10.41 -8.99 22.87
CA TRP A 96 9.92 -9.41 21.54
C TRP A 96 8.76 -8.52 21.07
N SER A 97 8.74 -8.18 19.78
CA SER A 97 7.60 -7.48 19.17
C SER A 97 6.44 -8.45 18.93
N LEU A 98 5.28 -8.13 19.48
CA LEU A 98 4.01 -8.76 19.10
C LEU A 98 3.49 -8.19 17.77
N SER A 99 4.06 -7.07 17.31
CA SER A 99 3.67 -6.26 16.16
C SER A 99 2.25 -5.68 16.23
N SER A 100 1.96 -4.69 15.38
CA SER A 100 0.62 -4.12 15.19
C SER A 100 -0.33 -5.04 14.40
N CYS A 101 0.01 -6.32 14.23
CA CYS A 101 -0.83 -7.33 13.57
C CYS A 101 -1.63 -8.11 14.62
N GLU A 102 -2.69 -8.80 14.21
CA GLU A 102 -3.73 -9.40 15.07
C GLU A 102 -3.28 -10.65 15.86
N LYS A 103 -2.12 -10.62 16.54
CA LYS A 103 -1.69 -11.71 17.46
C LYS A 103 -2.41 -11.58 18.80
N HIS A 104 -2.89 -12.69 19.34
CA HIS A 104 -3.46 -12.74 20.69
C HIS A 104 -2.39 -12.44 21.75
N VAL A 105 -2.66 -11.49 22.64
CA VAL A 105 -1.65 -11.02 23.63
C VAL A 105 -1.30 -12.11 24.63
N PHE A 106 -2.28 -12.85 25.14
CA PHE A 106 -2.03 -13.91 26.11
C PHE A 106 -1.49 -15.21 25.51
N ASP A 107 -1.38 -15.36 24.17
CA ASP A 107 -0.55 -16.44 23.59
C ASP A 107 0.92 -16.18 23.96
N ALA A 108 1.39 -14.93 23.83
CA ALA A 108 2.74 -14.56 24.21
C ALA A 108 2.97 -14.59 25.74
N VAL A 109 1.95 -14.28 26.55
CA VAL A 109 2.01 -14.45 28.02
C VAL A 109 2.13 -15.94 28.39
N SER A 110 1.33 -16.81 27.77
CA SER A 110 1.43 -18.27 27.95
C SER A 110 2.82 -18.80 27.57
N GLN A 111 3.42 -18.30 26.49
CA GLN A 111 4.81 -18.65 26.13
C GLN A 111 5.84 -18.19 27.18
N CYS A 112 5.62 -17.05 27.85
CA CYS A 112 6.47 -16.59 28.95
C CYS A 112 6.32 -17.48 30.20
N GLU A 113 5.10 -17.88 30.56
CA GLU A 113 4.82 -18.80 31.66
C GLU A 113 5.39 -20.22 31.39
N GLN A 114 5.27 -20.72 30.16
CA GLN A 114 5.90 -21.98 29.74
C GLN A 114 7.43 -21.96 29.86
N GLU A 115 8.08 -20.82 29.61
CA GLU A 115 9.53 -20.67 29.78
C GLU A 115 9.93 -20.68 31.27
N MET A 116 9.11 -20.13 32.17
CA MET A 116 9.31 -20.27 33.63
C MET A 116 9.18 -21.73 34.08
N ARG A 117 8.17 -22.48 33.58
CA ARG A 117 8.03 -23.92 33.85
C ARG A 117 9.29 -24.72 33.43
N ARG A 118 9.89 -24.41 32.27
CA ARG A 118 11.14 -25.06 31.80
C ARG A 118 12.32 -24.83 32.74
N GLN A 119 12.31 -23.74 33.48
CA GLN A 119 13.34 -23.36 34.45
C GLN A 119 12.99 -23.82 35.88
N ASN A 120 11.98 -24.69 36.03
CA ASN A 120 11.42 -25.17 37.30
C ASN A 120 10.90 -24.06 38.24
N MET A 121 10.44 -22.94 37.67
CA MET A 121 9.82 -21.83 38.41
C MET A 121 8.29 -21.86 38.26
N GLU A 122 7.56 -21.26 39.19
CA GLU A 122 6.11 -21.12 39.10
C GLU A 122 5.69 -20.05 38.08
N GLU A 123 4.61 -20.32 37.33
CA GLU A 123 4.08 -19.43 36.29
C GLU A 123 3.55 -18.11 36.82
N LYS A 124 2.96 -18.13 38.03
CA LYS A 124 2.40 -16.94 38.70
C LYS A 124 3.45 -15.85 38.93
N ASP A 125 4.73 -16.25 39.02
CA ASP A 125 5.86 -15.38 39.34
C ASP A 125 6.60 -14.93 38.06
N ALA A 126 6.07 -15.23 36.86
CA ALA A 126 6.63 -14.83 35.58
C ALA A 126 6.70 -13.28 35.46
N PRO A 127 7.91 -12.67 35.43
CA PRO A 127 8.04 -11.20 35.42
C PRO A 127 7.88 -10.64 34.00
N TRP A 128 6.77 -10.97 33.34
CA TRP A 128 6.44 -10.44 32.02
C TRP A 128 5.91 -9.00 32.14
N ARG A 129 6.22 -8.17 31.15
CA ARG A 129 5.73 -6.78 31.05
C ARG A 129 5.33 -6.47 29.63
N LEU A 130 4.25 -5.73 29.44
CA LEU A 130 3.87 -5.15 28.15
C LEU A 130 4.36 -3.71 28.04
N SER A 131 4.75 -3.32 26.83
CA SER A 131 5.13 -1.94 26.51
C SER A 131 4.84 -1.58 25.05
N ILE A 132 4.72 -0.29 24.74
CA ILE A 132 4.51 0.20 23.36
C ILE A 132 5.75 0.98 22.91
N ARG A 133 6.34 0.57 21.77
CA ARG A 133 7.51 1.21 21.14
C ARG A 133 7.20 1.57 19.69
N LYS A 134 7.84 2.60 19.14
CA LYS A 134 7.85 2.86 17.68
C LYS A 134 8.80 1.85 17.03
N GLU A 135 8.26 0.90 16.29
CA GLU A 135 8.99 -0.14 15.57
C GLU A 135 9.27 0.26 14.11
N VAL A 136 8.32 0.97 13.49
CA VAL A 136 8.41 1.40 12.09
C VAL A 136 8.25 2.91 11.99
N PHE A 137 9.20 3.57 11.33
CA PHE A 137 9.12 4.95 10.90
C PHE A 137 8.78 4.98 9.40
N THR A 138 7.84 5.84 8.98
CA THR A 138 7.67 6.14 7.57
C THR A 138 8.75 7.14 7.11
N PRO A 139 9.21 7.08 5.84
CA PRO A 139 10.08 8.11 5.25
C PRO A 139 9.50 9.54 5.22
N TRP A 140 8.24 9.72 5.64
CA TRP A 140 7.49 10.97 5.69
C TRP A 140 6.90 11.25 7.10
N HIS A 141 7.42 10.60 8.15
CA HIS A 141 7.01 10.90 9.53
C HIS A 141 7.34 12.36 9.88
N ASP A 142 6.32 13.07 10.35
CA ASP A 142 6.39 14.50 10.66
C ASP A 142 6.06 14.70 12.15
N SER A 143 7.13 14.90 12.93
CA SER A 143 7.10 15.09 14.38
C SER A 143 6.45 16.43 14.82
N SER A 144 5.94 17.25 13.90
CA SER A 144 5.11 18.41 14.25
C SER A 144 3.61 18.09 14.35
N LYS A 145 3.15 16.99 13.75
CA LYS A 145 1.71 16.63 13.67
C LYS A 145 1.15 16.04 14.96
N ASP A 146 1.98 15.32 15.70
CA ASP A 146 1.61 14.65 16.94
C ASP A 146 2.70 14.84 18.00
N PRO A 147 2.45 15.67 19.03
CA PRO A 147 3.41 15.89 20.11
C PRO A 147 3.55 14.66 21.01
N VAL A 148 2.51 13.82 21.18
CA VAL A 148 2.56 12.61 22.02
C VAL A 148 3.41 11.54 21.34
N SER A 149 3.19 11.30 20.05
CA SER A 149 4.05 10.42 19.22
C SER A 149 5.51 10.84 19.33
N THR A 150 5.79 12.12 19.12
CA THR A 150 7.13 12.71 19.16
C THR A 150 7.81 12.60 20.52
N ASP A 151 7.07 12.87 21.60
CA ASP A 151 7.56 12.85 22.98
C ASP A 151 7.78 11.40 23.50
N LEU A 152 7.03 10.42 22.99
CA LEU A 152 7.30 8.99 23.20
C LEU A 152 8.52 8.51 22.40
N ILE A 153 8.61 8.86 21.11
CA ILE A 153 9.75 8.56 20.22
C ILE A 153 11.05 9.15 20.79
N TYR A 154 11.02 10.41 21.24
CA TYR A 154 12.16 11.09 21.83
C TYR A 154 12.73 10.34 23.05
N ARG A 155 11.86 9.94 23.99
CA ARG A 155 12.29 9.19 25.18
C ARG A 155 12.71 7.76 24.86
N GLN A 156 12.16 7.15 23.82
CA GLN A 156 12.67 5.89 23.26
C GLN A 156 14.10 6.06 22.75
N VAL A 157 14.39 7.12 21.99
CA VAL A 157 15.73 7.37 21.44
C VAL A 157 16.75 7.65 22.55
N ILE A 158 16.44 8.49 23.54
CA ILE A 158 17.36 8.74 24.67
C ILE A 158 17.69 7.45 25.45
N LYS A 159 16.68 6.64 25.79
CA LYS A 159 16.87 5.34 26.44
C LYS A 159 17.68 4.37 25.57
N GLY A 160 17.41 4.34 24.27
CA GLY A 160 18.13 3.50 23.31
C GLY A 160 19.60 3.89 23.16
N ILE A 161 19.92 5.19 23.16
CA ILE A 161 21.32 5.66 23.16
C ILE A 161 22.01 5.20 24.45
N LYS A 162 21.41 5.44 25.62
CA LYS A 162 21.99 5.02 26.91
C LYS A 162 22.27 3.51 26.98
N ASN A 163 21.36 2.70 26.42
CA ASN A 163 21.44 1.25 26.40
C ASN A 163 22.33 0.69 25.26
N GLY A 164 22.82 1.53 24.35
CA GLY A 164 23.58 1.08 23.17
C GLY A 164 22.73 0.49 22.02
N GLU A 165 21.41 0.65 22.04
CA GLU A 165 20.54 0.37 20.88
C GLU A 165 20.88 1.32 19.70
N TYR A 166 21.39 2.51 19.99
CA TYR A 166 21.86 3.50 19.02
C TYR A 166 23.29 3.92 19.33
N VAL A 167 24.19 3.84 18.35
CA VAL A 167 25.63 4.12 18.49
C VAL A 167 26.09 5.05 17.36
N SER A 168 26.77 6.13 17.70
CA SER A 168 27.60 6.91 16.76
C SER A 168 29.09 6.60 16.92
N TYR A 169 29.82 6.77 15.82
CA TYR A 169 31.29 6.71 15.74
C TYR A 169 31.97 8.04 16.11
N GLN A 170 31.22 9.13 16.33
CA GLN A 170 31.74 10.44 16.72
C GLN A 170 31.27 10.79 18.13
N GLU A 171 32.20 11.21 19.00
CA GLU A 171 31.87 11.59 20.39
C GLU A 171 31.04 12.88 20.46
N ASP A 172 31.28 13.82 19.54
CA ASP A 172 30.58 15.11 19.47
C ASP A 172 29.07 14.96 19.24
N ASP A 173 28.61 13.89 18.61
CA ASP A 173 27.18 13.59 18.44
C ASP A 173 26.51 13.39 19.80
N TYR A 174 27.16 12.63 20.70
CA TYR A 174 26.66 12.42 22.06
C TYR A 174 26.71 13.72 22.88
N VAL A 175 27.73 14.57 22.68
CA VAL A 175 27.80 15.92 23.29
C VAL A 175 26.64 16.79 22.81
N GLN A 176 26.36 16.80 21.51
CA GLN A 176 25.28 17.60 20.92
C GLN A 176 23.89 17.11 21.34
N LEU A 177 23.65 15.80 21.33
CA LEU A 177 22.39 15.18 21.78
C LEU A 177 22.16 15.42 23.28
N ALA A 178 23.20 15.28 24.11
CA ALA A 178 23.13 15.59 25.53
C ALA A 178 22.88 17.09 25.79
N ALA A 179 23.50 18.00 25.04
CA ALA A 179 23.22 19.44 25.14
C ALA A 179 21.78 19.78 24.73
N MET A 180 21.21 19.09 23.72
CA MET A 180 19.79 19.21 23.36
C MET A 180 18.87 18.65 24.46
N HIS A 181 19.19 17.48 25.03
CA HIS A 181 18.46 16.90 26.16
C HIS A 181 18.48 17.81 27.40
N TYR A 182 19.63 18.43 27.70
CA TYR A 182 19.74 19.45 28.76
C TYR A 182 18.78 20.62 28.50
N TYR A 183 18.76 21.15 27.27
CA TYR A 183 17.89 22.28 26.93
C TYR A 183 16.40 21.91 27.02
N ILE A 184 16.01 20.71 26.59
CA ILE A 184 14.64 20.21 26.69
C ILE A 184 14.22 20.01 28.16
N ARG A 185 15.12 19.50 29.03
CA ARG A 185 14.83 19.20 30.44
C ARG A 185 14.90 20.42 31.36
N PHE A 186 15.80 21.38 31.09
CA PHE A 186 16.13 22.46 32.03
C PHE A 186 16.17 23.88 31.42
N GLY A 187 15.97 24.00 30.11
CA GLY A 187 16.03 25.28 29.39
C GLY A 187 17.41 25.93 29.40
N SER A 188 17.44 27.24 29.17
CA SER A 188 18.69 28.02 28.97
C SER A 188 19.50 28.29 30.25
N ARG A 189 19.19 27.67 31.40
CA ARG A 189 19.91 27.89 32.67
C ARG A 189 20.88 26.73 32.94
N CYS A 190 22.11 26.85 32.45
CA CYS A 190 23.20 25.91 32.74
C CYS A 190 23.59 25.94 34.23
N ARG A 191 23.59 24.76 34.88
CA ARG A 191 24.16 24.48 36.22
C ARG A 191 24.90 23.15 36.18
N ARG A 192 26.07 23.07 36.81
CA ARG A 192 26.96 21.91 36.70
C ARG A 192 26.33 20.64 37.28
N GLU A 193 25.61 20.72 38.40
CA GLU A 193 24.88 19.59 38.99
C GLU A 193 23.89 18.93 38.01
N ARG A 194 23.26 19.74 37.14
CA ARG A 194 22.24 19.26 36.19
C ARG A 194 22.84 18.64 34.94
N VAL A 195 24.05 19.03 34.56
CA VAL A 195 24.76 18.42 33.42
C VAL A 195 25.17 16.99 33.76
N GLN A 196 25.52 16.71 35.02
CA GLN A 196 25.83 15.35 35.48
C GLN A 196 24.67 14.38 35.23
N GLY A 197 23.45 14.70 35.69
CA GLY A 197 22.28 13.86 35.45
C GLY A 197 21.93 13.67 33.96
N VAL A 198 22.27 14.63 33.10
CA VAL A 198 22.13 14.50 31.63
C VAL A 198 23.16 13.54 31.04
N VAL A 199 24.39 13.51 31.57
CA VAL A 199 25.39 12.50 31.20
C VAL A 199 24.93 11.11 31.64
N ASP A 200 24.42 10.98 32.87
CA ASP A 200 23.88 9.72 33.38
C ASP A 200 22.69 9.20 32.54
N GLU A 201 21.83 10.08 32.05
CA GLU A 201 20.64 9.71 31.25
C GLU A 201 20.90 9.47 29.76
N CYS A 202 21.93 10.10 29.16
CA CYS A 202 22.10 10.14 27.70
C CYS A 202 23.43 9.55 27.19
N ILE A 203 24.45 9.37 28.03
CA ILE A 203 25.77 8.87 27.61
C ILE A 203 25.92 7.39 28.02
N PRO A 204 26.24 6.46 27.10
CA PRO A 204 26.53 5.06 27.42
C PRO A 204 27.59 4.90 28.51
N THR A 205 27.39 3.97 29.44
CA THR A 205 28.28 3.79 30.61
C THR A 205 29.74 3.53 30.20
N HIS A 206 29.99 2.74 29.15
CA HIS A 206 31.34 2.48 28.64
C HIS A 206 32.05 3.75 28.10
N LEU A 207 31.32 4.75 27.62
CA LEU A 207 31.92 6.04 27.22
C LEU A 207 32.24 6.91 28.44
N ILE A 208 31.43 6.82 29.51
CA ILE A 208 31.72 7.48 30.79
C ILE A 208 32.98 6.86 31.43
N GLU A 209 33.11 5.54 31.38
CA GLU A 209 34.30 4.81 31.86
C GLU A 209 35.56 5.20 31.06
N ASN A 210 35.48 5.23 29.73
CA ASN A 210 36.63 5.52 28.86
C ASN A 210 37.22 6.94 28.98
N ARG A 211 36.42 7.96 29.35
CA ARG A 211 36.90 9.37 29.44
C ARG A 211 36.67 10.06 30.79
N SER A 212 36.07 9.37 31.76
CA SER A 212 35.55 9.89 33.04
C SER A 212 34.37 10.87 32.93
N MET A 213 33.52 10.84 33.96
CA MET A 213 32.31 11.65 34.09
C MET A 213 32.58 13.16 33.99
N THR A 214 33.68 13.63 34.57
CA THR A 214 34.06 15.05 34.61
C THR A 214 34.37 15.62 33.22
N THR A 215 34.97 14.82 32.34
CA THR A 215 35.28 15.21 30.96
C THR A 215 33.99 15.42 30.16
N TRP A 216 33.03 14.49 30.26
CA TRP A 216 31.72 14.62 29.59
C TRP A 216 30.94 15.83 30.10
N ILE A 217 30.93 16.09 31.41
CA ILE A 217 30.33 17.29 31.99
C ILE A 217 30.98 18.56 31.41
N GLN A 218 32.30 18.60 31.23
CA GLN A 218 33.01 19.74 30.65
C GLN A 218 32.68 19.93 29.15
N PHE A 219 32.68 18.85 28.37
CA PHE A 219 32.32 18.88 26.95
C PHE A 219 30.90 19.37 26.72
N ILE A 220 29.91 18.92 27.51
CA ILE A 220 28.51 19.36 27.37
C ILE A 220 28.29 20.76 27.95
N SER A 221 29.05 21.16 28.99
CA SER A 221 28.96 22.52 29.54
C SER A 221 29.42 23.59 28.55
N SER A 222 30.50 23.34 27.78
CA SER A 222 31.09 24.32 26.87
C SER A 222 30.09 24.92 25.84
N PRO A 223 29.33 24.12 25.06
CA PRO A 223 28.24 24.64 24.22
C PRO A 223 27.16 25.41 25.00
N LEU A 224 26.78 24.92 26.20
CA LEU A 224 25.75 25.54 27.03
C LEU A 224 26.16 26.90 27.61
N GLU A 225 27.46 27.18 27.75
CA GLU A 225 27.95 28.49 28.21
C GLU A 225 28.04 29.52 27.08
N GLN A 226 28.39 29.13 25.85
CA GLN A 226 28.39 30.04 24.69
C GLN A 226 26.99 30.63 24.41
N VAL A 227 25.93 29.91 24.73
CA VAL A 227 24.53 30.36 24.59
C VAL A 227 24.18 31.54 25.53
N LYS A 228 24.93 31.76 26.63
CA LYS A 228 24.62 32.81 27.62
C LYS A 228 24.70 34.24 27.06
N HIS A 229 25.48 34.49 26.01
CA HIS A 229 25.83 35.84 25.54
C HIS A 229 25.05 36.39 24.32
N LYS A 230 24.02 35.70 23.81
CA LYS A 230 23.18 36.21 22.70
C LYS A 230 21.68 36.24 23.02
N ARG A 231 21.25 37.33 23.66
CA ARG A 231 19.83 37.73 23.80
C ARG A 231 19.58 39.18 23.35
N SER A 232 19.62 39.42 22.04
CA SER A 232 18.91 40.53 21.42
C SER A 232 18.62 40.20 19.95
N ARG A 233 17.40 40.54 19.49
CA ARG A 233 17.04 40.50 18.06
C ARG A 233 17.52 41.79 17.43
N HIS A 234 18.54 41.73 16.57
CA HIS A 234 18.79 42.76 15.57
C HIS A 234 19.11 42.09 14.23
N ILE A 235 18.43 42.56 13.19
CA ILE A 235 18.64 42.20 11.78
C ILE A 235 19.29 43.42 11.14
N PHE A 236 20.41 43.25 10.42
CA PHE A 236 20.91 44.05 9.28
C PHE A 236 22.39 43.63 9.00
N ALA A 237 22.94 43.80 7.79
CA ALA A 237 22.68 42.94 6.64
C ALA A 237 23.95 42.79 5.76
N TYR A 238 24.04 41.67 5.01
CA TYR A 238 24.96 41.39 3.88
C TYR A 238 26.49 41.54 4.00
N LEU A 239 27.16 40.38 3.96
CA LEU A 239 28.22 40.06 2.98
C LEU A 239 28.14 38.53 2.75
N SER A 240 27.44 38.04 1.72
CA SER A 240 27.99 37.60 0.41
C SER A 240 29.29 36.78 0.46
N THR A 241 29.29 35.64 -0.25
CA THR A 241 30.33 34.59 -0.35
C THR A 241 30.49 33.66 0.86
N GLY A 242 30.64 32.36 0.57
CA GLY A 242 31.23 31.39 1.50
C GLY A 242 32.77 31.37 1.33
N PRO A 243 33.49 30.39 1.90
CA PRO A 243 34.94 30.31 1.73
C PRO A 243 35.32 30.28 0.24
N PRO A 244 36.38 30.98 -0.18
CA PRO A 244 36.75 31.10 -1.59
C PRO A 244 37.22 29.76 -2.14
N LEU A 245 36.31 29.04 -2.81
CA LEU A 245 36.68 27.89 -3.64
C LEU A 245 37.61 28.41 -4.76
N PRO A 246 38.74 27.73 -5.03
CA PRO A 246 39.82 28.31 -5.85
C PRO A 246 39.47 28.51 -7.33
N LYS A 247 38.29 28.09 -7.80
CA LYS A 247 37.78 28.24 -9.17
C LYS A 247 36.27 28.45 -9.17
N SER A 248 35.78 29.14 -10.20
CA SER A 248 34.37 29.51 -10.39
C SER A 248 33.48 28.41 -11.01
N ARG A 249 34.03 27.22 -11.31
CA ARG A 249 33.29 26.03 -11.76
C ARG A 249 33.77 24.80 -11.00
N PHE A 250 32.83 24.08 -10.42
CA PHE A 250 33.02 22.83 -9.68
C PHE A 250 31.71 22.02 -9.72
N VAL A 251 31.78 20.72 -9.46
CA VAL A 251 30.64 19.81 -9.40
C VAL A 251 30.16 19.73 -7.94
N VAL A 252 28.85 19.80 -7.71
CA VAL A 252 28.25 19.54 -6.39
C VAL A 252 27.50 18.21 -6.45
N ALA A 253 27.99 17.22 -5.71
CA ALA A 253 27.34 15.92 -5.53
C ALA A 253 26.64 15.86 -4.17
N VAL A 254 25.50 15.18 -4.10
CA VAL A 254 24.68 15.07 -2.89
C VAL A 254 24.26 13.61 -2.76
N ASN A 255 24.65 12.95 -1.68
CA ASN A 255 24.43 11.51 -1.45
C ASN A 255 23.61 11.29 -0.15
N TRP A 256 23.69 10.12 0.48
CA TRP A 256 22.98 9.83 1.74
C TRP A 256 23.78 10.18 3.01
N ARG A 257 25.05 10.61 2.88
CA ARG A 257 25.95 11.02 3.97
C ARG A 257 26.14 12.55 4.04
N GLY A 258 26.18 13.24 2.90
CA GLY A 258 26.39 14.69 2.86
C GLY A 258 26.42 15.30 1.46
N ILE A 259 26.99 16.51 1.41
CA ILE A 259 27.18 17.35 0.21
C ILE A 259 28.68 17.46 -0.09
N VAL A 260 29.09 17.15 -1.31
CA VAL A 260 30.49 17.09 -1.75
C VAL A 260 30.72 18.04 -2.92
N PHE A 261 31.75 18.88 -2.83
CA PHE A 261 32.19 19.79 -3.87
C PHE A 261 33.46 19.21 -4.52
N MET A 262 33.52 19.10 -5.85
CA MET A 262 34.58 18.38 -6.58
C MET A 262 35.06 19.14 -7.81
N GLU A 263 36.33 18.98 -8.18
CA GLU A 263 36.88 19.41 -9.47
C GLU A 263 37.13 18.18 -10.37
N GLY A 264 36.50 18.17 -11.55
CA GLY A 264 36.64 17.07 -12.50
C GLY A 264 36.04 15.75 -12.02
N ARG A 265 36.72 14.63 -12.33
CA ARG A 265 36.26 13.26 -12.00
C ARG A 265 36.90 12.65 -10.75
N GLU A 266 37.96 13.25 -10.21
CA GLU A 266 38.90 12.56 -9.32
C GLU A 266 39.32 13.35 -8.07
N LYS A 267 38.91 14.63 -7.90
CA LYS A 267 39.40 15.48 -6.80
C LYS A 267 38.29 16.21 -6.04
N THR A 268 38.06 15.80 -4.79
CA THR A 268 37.22 16.52 -3.84
C THR A 268 37.89 17.83 -3.40
N LEU A 269 37.12 18.92 -3.37
CA LEU A 269 37.51 20.25 -2.89
C LEU A 269 37.03 20.48 -1.44
N LEU A 270 35.83 20.01 -1.10
CA LEU A 270 35.20 20.14 0.21
C LEU A 270 34.11 19.06 0.38
N GLU A 271 33.92 18.52 1.57
CA GLU A 271 32.81 17.63 1.92
C GLU A 271 32.14 18.13 3.21
N ILE A 272 30.81 18.12 3.25
CA ILE A 272 29.98 18.61 4.36
C ILE A 272 28.96 17.51 4.72
N PRO A 273 29.14 16.78 5.84
CA PRO A 273 28.16 15.82 6.35
C PRO A 273 26.80 16.47 6.67
N TYR A 274 25.71 15.72 6.58
CA TYR A 274 24.38 16.27 6.88
C TYR A 274 24.21 16.78 8.32
N LEU A 275 24.97 16.25 9.29
CA LEU A 275 24.94 16.73 10.68
C LEU A 275 25.47 18.16 10.82
N GLU A 276 26.32 18.62 9.89
CA GLU A 276 26.82 20.00 9.85
C GLU A 276 25.86 20.97 9.15
N VAL A 277 24.84 20.47 8.44
CA VAL A 277 23.86 21.28 7.69
C VAL A 277 22.81 21.87 8.65
N LYS A 278 23.24 22.85 9.46
CA LYS A 278 22.45 23.42 10.56
C LYS A 278 21.14 24.12 10.14
N LYS A 279 20.97 24.49 8.87
CA LYS A 279 19.69 24.94 8.28
C LYS A 279 19.74 24.98 6.75
N VAL A 280 18.62 24.65 6.09
CA VAL A 280 18.26 25.10 4.73
C VAL A 280 16.86 25.73 4.80
N SER A 281 16.64 26.88 4.16
CA SER A 281 15.34 27.56 4.21
C SER A 281 15.14 28.59 3.11
N MET A 282 13.90 28.72 2.63
CA MET A 282 13.41 29.99 2.07
C MET A 282 12.86 30.90 3.17
N LEU A 283 12.82 32.19 2.88
CA LEU A 283 12.00 33.18 3.58
C LEU A 283 10.67 33.36 2.83
N ARG A 284 9.56 33.30 3.57
CA ARG A 284 8.24 33.79 3.13
C ARG A 284 7.90 35.04 3.94
N TYR A 285 7.27 36.02 3.31
CA TYR A 285 6.39 36.95 4.03
C TYR A 285 5.01 36.29 4.23
N ALA A 286 4.27 36.75 5.22
CA ALA A 286 3.02 36.15 5.67
C ALA A 286 1.88 37.19 5.67
N PHE A 287 0.64 36.72 5.75
CA PHE A 287 -0.33 37.26 6.71
C PHE A 287 -1.53 36.32 6.92
N LEU A 288 -2.01 36.26 8.18
CA LEU A 288 -3.32 35.81 8.71
C LEU A 288 -3.95 34.47 8.23
N LEU A 289 -4.72 33.72 9.05
CA LEU A 289 -4.60 33.44 10.49
C LEU A 289 -5.41 32.16 10.82
N LEU A 290 -4.91 31.43 11.82
CA LEU A 290 -5.57 30.66 12.91
C LEU A 290 -7.09 30.90 13.15
N PHE A 291 -7.89 29.98 13.75
CA PHE A 291 -7.85 28.51 13.99
C PHE A 291 -9.15 28.08 14.75
N PHE A 292 -9.49 26.78 14.75
CA PHE A 292 -10.11 26.00 15.86
C PHE A 292 -11.55 26.25 16.38
N VAL A 293 -12.33 25.16 16.60
CA VAL A 293 -12.71 24.51 17.90
C VAL A 293 -14.15 23.92 17.97
N PHE A 294 -14.23 22.61 18.26
CA PHE A 294 -15.29 21.80 18.93
C PHE A 294 -16.74 21.63 18.37
N MET A 295 -17.14 20.35 18.31
CA MET A 295 -18.52 19.83 18.52
C MET A 295 -18.86 19.81 20.05
N PRO A 296 -20.12 19.67 20.54
CA PRO A 296 -21.20 18.82 20.01
C PRO A 296 -22.67 19.28 20.24
N LEU A 297 -23.61 18.33 20.10
CA LEU A 297 -25.00 18.24 20.62
C LEU A 297 -26.19 18.46 19.65
N GLN A 298 -26.92 17.36 19.44
CA GLN A 298 -28.38 17.19 19.47
C GLN A 298 -29.35 18.04 18.59
N SER A 299 -30.06 17.29 17.72
CA SER A 299 -31.54 17.22 17.66
C SER A 299 -32.34 18.06 16.64
N ILE A 300 -33.09 17.31 15.79
CA ILE A 300 -34.43 17.61 15.23
C ILE A 300 -34.60 18.72 14.14
N PHE A 301 -34.93 18.23 12.94
CA PHE A 301 -35.77 18.80 11.86
C PHE A 301 -35.71 20.31 11.49
N ASN A 302 -35.33 20.57 10.23
CA ASN A 302 -36.15 21.40 9.33
C ASN A 302 -35.82 21.12 7.84
N TYR A 303 -36.84 20.95 6.99
CA TYR A 303 -36.69 20.66 5.55
C TYR A 303 -36.81 21.94 4.71
N LYS A 304 -35.71 22.44 4.12
CA LYS A 304 -35.78 23.39 2.99
C LYS A 304 -35.96 22.64 1.67
N ARG A 305 -36.76 23.20 0.74
CA ARG A 305 -36.95 22.64 -0.61
C ARG A 305 -35.80 23.08 -1.54
N PHE A 306 -35.28 22.12 -2.32
CA PHE A 306 -34.28 22.39 -3.36
C PHE A 306 -34.91 23.05 -4.59
N LEU A 307 -34.14 23.93 -5.25
CA LEU A 307 -34.54 24.64 -6.46
C LEU A 307 -34.30 23.79 -7.72
N VAL A 308 -35.17 23.95 -8.72
CA VAL A 308 -35.03 23.29 -10.02
C VAL A 308 -34.44 24.28 -11.04
N CYS A 309 -33.26 23.97 -11.57
CA CYS A 309 -32.56 24.75 -12.59
C CYS A 309 -32.09 23.88 -13.76
N LYS A 310 -31.90 24.49 -14.93
CA LYS A 310 -31.32 23.89 -16.15
C LYS A 310 -29.98 24.55 -16.48
N ARG A 311 -29.15 23.87 -17.28
CA ARG A 311 -27.88 24.42 -17.78
C ARG A 311 -28.17 25.68 -18.62
N GLY A 312 -27.61 26.82 -18.21
CA GLY A 312 -27.85 28.13 -18.84
C GLY A 312 -28.87 29.01 -18.11
N ASP A 313 -29.55 28.53 -17.06
CA ASP A 313 -30.41 29.37 -16.23
C ASP A 313 -29.58 30.41 -15.45
N LEU A 314 -29.93 31.69 -15.53
CA LEU A 314 -29.32 32.74 -14.72
C LEU A 314 -29.93 32.72 -13.31
N LEU A 315 -29.09 32.43 -12.31
CA LEU A 315 -29.45 32.39 -10.90
C LEU A 315 -28.98 33.66 -10.20
N LEU A 316 -29.90 34.40 -9.58
CA LEU A 316 -29.58 35.48 -8.65
C LEU A 316 -29.44 34.90 -7.24
N ILE A 317 -28.38 35.26 -6.53
CA ILE A 317 -28.15 34.80 -5.16
C ILE A 317 -28.76 35.81 -4.21
N GLU A 318 -29.65 35.35 -3.33
CA GLU A 318 -30.26 36.18 -2.30
C GLU A 318 -29.19 36.46 -1.23
N LYS A 319 -28.68 37.70 -1.23
CA LYS A 319 -27.86 38.24 -0.14
C LYS A 319 -28.80 38.71 0.96
N ASP A 320 -28.94 37.91 2.01
CA ASP A 320 -29.14 38.38 3.38
C ASP A 320 -28.66 37.30 4.38
N ASP A 321 -27.83 37.74 5.31
CA ASP A 321 -27.34 37.25 6.60
C ASP A 321 -27.34 35.76 7.05
N GLU A 322 -26.35 35.45 7.90
CA GLU A 322 -26.11 34.20 8.66
C GLU A 322 -25.88 32.89 7.87
N ALA A 323 -25.32 32.96 6.66
CA ALA A 323 -24.78 31.79 5.96
C ALA A 323 -23.33 31.47 6.40
N SER A 324 -23.12 30.38 7.16
CA SER A 324 -21.78 29.86 7.49
C SER A 324 -20.97 29.52 6.22
N PRO A 325 -19.63 29.76 6.20
CA PRO A 325 -18.77 29.35 5.10
C PRO A 325 -18.90 27.87 4.72
N GLU A 326 -19.18 27.00 5.70
CA GLU A 326 -19.20 25.53 5.56
C GLU A 326 -20.46 24.96 4.91
N GLN A 327 -21.54 25.73 4.71
CA GLN A 327 -22.73 25.21 4.02
C GLN A 327 -22.45 24.98 2.53
N ASP A 328 -22.54 23.73 2.05
CA ASP A 328 -22.28 23.34 0.64
C ASP A 328 -23.41 23.75 -0.33
N TRP A 329 -24.38 24.55 0.12
CA TRP A 329 -25.49 25.08 -0.68
C TRP A 329 -25.77 26.55 -0.34
N ILE A 330 -26.53 27.20 -1.22
CA ILE A 330 -26.95 28.61 -1.15
C ILE A 330 -28.44 28.71 -1.47
N THR A 331 -29.10 29.75 -0.97
CA THR A 331 -30.42 30.14 -1.49
C THR A 331 -30.21 30.96 -2.77
N ALA A 332 -30.93 30.62 -3.84
CA ALA A 332 -30.88 31.34 -5.09
C ALA A 332 -32.28 31.44 -5.72
N HIS A 333 -32.49 32.48 -6.52
CA HIS A 333 -33.67 32.74 -7.32
C HIS A 333 -33.36 32.48 -8.81
N ASN A 334 -34.17 31.65 -9.48
CA ASN A 334 -33.99 31.33 -10.89
C ASN A 334 -34.88 32.22 -11.79
N GLN A 335 -34.26 33.16 -12.52
CA GLN A 335 -34.98 34.12 -13.37
C GLN A 335 -35.83 33.48 -14.48
N ARG A 336 -35.57 32.22 -14.88
CA ARG A 336 -36.35 31.51 -15.91
C ARG A 336 -37.56 30.76 -15.33
N THR A 337 -37.68 30.64 -14.01
CA THR A 337 -38.81 29.96 -13.36
C THR A 337 -39.52 30.78 -12.29
N ASP A 338 -39.01 31.98 -11.97
CA ASP A 338 -39.54 32.89 -10.95
C ASP A 338 -39.73 32.20 -9.59
N ARG A 339 -38.69 31.49 -9.14
CA ARG A 339 -38.70 30.66 -7.92
C ARG A 339 -37.37 30.72 -7.21
N SER A 340 -37.44 30.81 -5.88
CA SER A 340 -36.30 30.75 -4.98
C SER A 340 -36.22 29.40 -4.25
N GLY A 341 -35.01 28.96 -3.89
CA GLY A 341 -34.78 27.72 -3.14
C GLY A 341 -33.30 27.35 -3.02
N ALA A 342 -33.01 26.20 -2.41
CA ALA A 342 -31.63 25.76 -2.18
C ALA A 342 -30.96 25.15 -3.43
N VAL A 343 -29.73 25.57 -3.73
CA VAL A 343 -28.86 25.04 -4.80
C VAL A 343 -27.46 24.74 -4.24
N TYR A 344 -26.84 23.60 -4.59
CA TYR A 344 -25.48 23.28 -4.12
C TYR A 344 -24.43 24.20 -4.76
N LYS A 345 -23.48 24.72 -3.97
CA LYS A 345 -22.40 25.61 -4.43
C LYS A 345 -21.61 24.99 -5.60
N ARG A 346 -21.27 23.70 -5.49
CA ARG A 346 -20.62 22.89 -6.54
C ARG A 346 -21.40 22.71 -7.86
N THR A 347 -22.66 23.15 -7.92
CA THR A 347 -23.50 23.09 -9.14
C THR A 347 -23.70 24.45 -9.81
N VAL A 348 -23.13 25.52 -9.25
CA VAL A 348 -23.20 26.90 -9.79
C VAL A 348 -21.82 27.38 -10.19
N LEU A 349 -21.70 27.98 -11.38
CA LEU A 349 -20.48 28.67 -11.79
C LEU A 349 -20.61 30.16 -11.44
N PHE A 350 -19.72 30.66 -10.59
CA PHE A 350 -19.68 32.08 -10.21
C PHE A 350 -18.86 32.85 -11.25
N LEU A 351 -19.51 33.75 -11.99
CA LEU A 351 -18.86 34.66 -12.93
C LEU A 351 -18.57 36.00 -12.22
N PRO A 352 -17.30 36.45 -12.13
CA PRO A 352 -16.94 37.70 -11.47
C PRO A 352 -17.12 38.90 -12.43
N THR A 353 -18.37 39.24 -12.77
CA THR A 353 -18.70 40.45 -13.54
C THR A 353 -19.40 41.48 -12.64
N LEU A 354 -19.06 42.77 -12.82
CA LEU A 354 -19.75 43.87 -12.12
C LEU A 354 -21.12 44.16 -12.75
N ASP A 355 -21.22 43.97 -14.07
CA ASP A 355 -22.44 44.11 -14.86
C ASP A 355 -23.04 42.74 -15.23
N ARG A 356 -24.29 42.76 -15.72
CA ARG A 356 -24.97 41.56 -16.23
C ARG A 356 -24.25 41.04 -17.49
N PRO A 357 -23.82 39.76 -17.55
CA PRO A 357 -23.18 39.21 -18.73
C PRO A 357 -24.14 39.20 -19.94
N THR A 358 -23.62 39.47 -21.13
CA THR A 358 -24.39 39.46 -22.38
C THR A 358 -24.75 38.04 -22.80
N ASN A 359 -25.80 37.90 -23.62
CA ASN A 359 -26.27 36.60 -24.09
C ASN A 359 -25.19 35.79 -24.84
N GLU A 360 -24.24 36.46 -25.48
CA GLU A 360 -23.12 35.84 -26.20
C GLU A 360 -22.12 35.18 -25.23
N MET A 361 -21.78 35.85 -24.11
CA MET A 361 -20.91 35.28 -23.07
C MET A 361 -21.50 34.03 -22.39
N LEU A 362 -22.82 33.85 -22.45
CA LEU A 362 -23.51 32.65 -21.92
C LEU A 362 -23.43 31.44 -22.86
N VAL A 363 -22.99 31.62 -24.11
CA VAL A 363 -22.97 30.57 -25.15
C VAL A 363 -21.58 29.95 -25.36
N GLU A 364 -20.49 30.72 -25.21
CA GLU A 364 -19.16 30.30 -25.69
C GLU A 364 -18.39 29.29 -24.80
N PHE A 365 -18.86 28.92 -23.60
CA PHE A 365 -18.11 28.03 -22.69
C PHE A 365 -18.19 26.53 -23.09
N PRO A 366 -17.09 25.90 -23.55
CA PRO A 366 -17.10 24.50 -24.00
C PRO A 366 -16.70 23.55 -22.86
N LEU A 367 -17.62 22.67 -22.47
CA LEU A 367 -17.35 21.51 -21.60
C LEU A 367 -17.90 20.21 -22.22
N PRO A 368 -17.33 19.04 -21.89
CA PRO A 368 -17.42 17.85 -22.74
C PRO A 368 -18.82 17.33 -23.06
N LEU A 369 -18.92 16.70 -24.23
CA LEU A 369 -20.13 16.03 -24.73
C LEU A 369 -20.56 14.86 -23.82
N ILE A 370 -21.58 15.11 -23.01
CA ILE A 370 -22.46 14.05 -22.49
C ILE A 370 -23.50 13.75 -23.60
N LEU A 371 -23.71 12.47 -23.88
CA LEU A 371 -24.57 12.02 -24.98
C LEU A 371 -26.04 12.37 -24.74
N ASN A 372 -26.72 12.85 -25.79
CA ASN A 372 -28.16 13.10 -25.79
C ASN A 372 -28.95 11.80 -25.55
N TYR A 373 -29.74 11.78 -24.48
CA TYR A 373 -30.91 10.90 -24.33
C TYR A 373 -32.14 11.77 -24.03
N SER A 374 -32.70 12.35 -25.09
CA SER A 374 -33.87 13.23 -25.03
C SER A 374 -35.10 12.55 -25.65
N PHE A 375 -35.66 11.57 -24.94
CA PHE A 375 -37.02 11.06 -25.19
C PHE A 375 -37.61 10.48 -23.90
N PHE A 376 -38.28 11.34 -23.13
CA PHE A 376 -39.23 10.96 -22.09
C PHE A 376 -40.64 11.35 -22.57
N PRO A 377 -41.57 10.39 -22.76
CA PRO A 377 -43.01 10.69 -22.82
C PRO A 377 -43.56 11.06 -21.43
N PRO A 378 -44.85 11.49 -21.31
CA PRO A 378 -45.33 12.26 -20.16
C PRO A 378 -45.41 11.58 -18.78
N VAL A 379 -45.67 12.41 -17.77
CA VAL A 379 -45.79 12.06 -16.35
C VAL A 379 -47.16 11.45 -16.06
N ASP A 380 -47.29 10.13 -16.26
CA ASP A 380 -48.49 9.35 -15.87
C ASP A 380 -48.17 7.98 -15.22
N TRP A 381 -46.90 7.73 -14.87
CA TRP A 381 -46.40 6.40 -14.45
C TRP A 381 -46.05 6.26 -12.95
N LEU A 382 -46.63 7.08 -12.07
CA LEU A 382 -46.33 7.04 -10.62
C LEU A 382 -47.01 5.90 -9.85
N TYR A 383 -48.03 5.24 -10.42
CA TYR A 383 -48.67 4.06 -9.82
C TYR A 383 -48.98 3.01 -10.90
N GLY A 384 -47.97 2.22 -11.28
CA GLY A 384 -48.10 1.12 -12.23
C GLY A 384 -47.10 0.00 -11.94
N ASN A 385 -47.57 -1.25 -11.95
CA ASN A 385 -46.75 -2.44 -11.71
C ASN A 385 -45.57 -2.54 -12.70
N VAL A 386 -44.54 -3.33 -12.36
CA VAL A 386 -43.32 -3.53 -13.16
C VAL A 386 -43.33 -4.92 -13.85
N PRO A 387 -43.84 -5.07 -15.09
CA PRO A 387 -44.06 -6.39 -15.69
C PRO A 387 -43.04 -6.70 -16.80
N TRP A 388 -42.30 -5.69 -17.27
CA TRP A 388 -41.45 -5.77 -18.46
C TRP A 388 -40.06 -6.32 -18.18
N PHE A 389 -39.52 -6.14 -16.96
CA PHE A 389 -38.24 -6.73 -16.56
C PHE A 389 -38.29 -8.26 -16.35
N GLN A 390 -39.41 -8.82 -15.86
CA GLN A 390 -39.58 -10.28 -15.71
C GLN A 390 -39.43 -11.04 -17.04
N SER A 391 -39.67 -10.36 -18.17
CA SER A 391 -39.51 -10.89 -19.53
C SER A 391 -38.04 -11.03 -19.98
N LEU A 392 -37.10 -10.33 -19.34
CA LEU A 392 -35.72 -10.17 -19.85
C LEU A 392 -34.72 -11.18 -19.29
N THR A 393 -34.75 -11.49 -17.99
CA THR A 393 -33.78 -12.39 -17.32
C THR A 393 -34.23 -13.84 -17.23
N LEU A 394 -35.54 -14.10 -17.19
CA LEU A 394 -36.10 -15.45 -17.09
C LEU A 394 -35.76 -16.33 -18.32
N PRO A 395 -35.88 -15.88 -19.59
CA PRO A 395 -35.52 -16.71 -20.73
C PRO A 395 -34.01 -17.07 -20.78
N PRO A 396 -33.05 -16.19 -20.43
CA PRO A 396 -31.66 -16.57 -20.17
C PRO A 396 -31.49 -17.68 -19.12
N ILE A 397 -32.15 -17.58 -17.96
CA ILE A 397 -32.09 -18.60 -16.89
C ILE A 397 -32.61 -19.95 -17.41
N MET A 398 -33.78 -19.96 -18.05
CA MET A 398 -34.35 -21.19 -18.63
C MET A 398 -33.46 -21.78 -19.74
N LYS A 399 -32.80 -20.95 -20.55
CA LYS A 399 -31.82 -21.41 -21.56
C LYS A 399 -30.59 -22.04 -20.92
N TYR A 400 -30.08 -21.49 -19.81
CA TYR A 400 -29.00 -22.13 -19.05
C TYR A 400 -29.47 -23.46 -18.49
N MET A 401 -30.61 -23.51 -17.80
CA MET A 401 -31.16 -24.72 -17.18
C MET A 401 -31.59 -25.80 -18.18
N GLY A 402 -31.85 -25.43 -19.44
CA GLY A 402 -32.21 -26.35 -20.53
C GLY A 402 -33.72 -26.42 -20.80
N ASP A 403 -34.53 -25.64 -20.07
CA ASP A 403 -35.99 -25.63 -20.11
C ASP A 403 -36.57 -24.71 -21.21
N TYR A 404 -35.73 -24.18 -22.10
CA TYR A 404 -36.14 -23.29 -23.19
C TYR A 404 -35.48 -23.69 -24.52
N PRO A 405 -36.21 -23.74 -25.65
CA PRO A 405 -35.66 -24.16 -26.94
C PRO A 405 -34.60 -23.18 -27.49
N ILE A 406 -33.40 -23.69 -27.76
CA ILE A 406 -32.25 -22.92 -28.26
C ILE A 406 -32.04 -23.20 -29.75
N LYS A 407 -32.15 -22.18 -30.61
CA LYS A 407 -31.89 -22.30 -32.06
C LYS A 407 -30.39 -22.31 -32.42
N GLN A 408 -29.54 -21.78 -31.56
CA GLN A 408 -28.08 -21.71 -31.74
C GLN A 408 -27.41 -21.76 -30.37
N MET A 409 -26.52 -22.73 -30.16
CA MET A 409 -25.87 -22.96 -28.87
C MET A 409 -24.94 -21.80 -28.50
N ARG A 410 -25.37 -20.94 -27.58
CA ARG A 410 -24.54 -19.91 -26.94
C ARG A 410 -23.59 -20.53 -25.94
N SER A 411 -22.44 -19.91 -25.71
CA SER A 411 -21.55 -20.34 -24.64
C SER A 411 -22.20 -20.16 -23.26
N PRO A 412 -21.87 -21.00 -22.27
CA PRO A 412 -22.29 -20.79 -20.88
C PRO A 412 -21.94 -19.40 -20.36
N MET A 413 -20.77 -18.87 -20.76
CA MET A 413 -20.30 -17.54 -20.36
C MET A 413 -21.21 -16.41 -20.87
N GLU A 414 -21.68 -16.47 -22.13
CA GLU A 414 -22.67 -15.52 -22.66
C GLU A 414 -23.99 -15.56 -21.88
N LEU A 415 -24.45 -16.76 -21.48
CA LEU A 415 -25.67 -16.91 -20.71
C LEU A 415 -25.49 -16.31 -19.31
N THR A 416 -24.39 -16.59 -18.61
CA THR A 416 -24.09 -15.98 -17.31
C THR A 416 -23.87 -14.47 -17.38
N ASP A 417 -23.29 -13.95 -18.47
CA ASP A 417 -23.12 -12.51 -18.68
C ASP A 417 -24.46 -11.79 -18.88
N VAL A 418 -25.42 -12.41 -19.57
CA VAL A 418 -26.78 -11.87 -19.73
C VAL A 418 -27.61 -12.02 -18.45
N ILE A 419 -27.44 -13.10 -17.68
CA ILE A 419 -28.14 -13.30 -16.40
C ILE A 419 -27.65 -12.29 -15.35
N PHE A 420 -26.35 -12.30 -15.04
CA PHE A 420 -25.80 -11.55 -13.90
C PHE A 420 -25.36 -10.13 -14.25
N GLY A 421 -24.99 -9.85 -15.50
CA GLY A 421 -24.45 -8.55 -15.92
C GLY A 421 -25.29 -7.33 -15.52
N PRO A 422 -26.61 -7.31 -15.73
CA PRO A 422 -27.48 -6.21 -15.28
C PRO A 422 -27.49 -6.01 -13.77
N ALA A 423 -27.49 -7.09 -12.99
CA ALA A 423 -27.50 -7.05 -11.52
C ALA A 423 -26.15 -6.67 -10.89
N MET A 424 -25.06 -6.62 -11.67
CA MET A 424 -23.82 -5.96 -11.24
C MET A 424 -23.95 -4.43 -11.21
N GLN A 425 -24.93 -3.87 -11.93
CA GLN A 425 -25.12 -2.43 -12.12
C GLN A 425 -26.34 -1.89 -11.36
N HIS A 426 -27.40 -2.71 -11.24
CA HIS A 426 -28.67 -2.37 -10.61
C HIS A 426 -28.94 -3.31 -9.44
N ARG A 427 -28.96 -2.78 -8.21
CA ARG A 427 -29.21 -3.59 -6.99
C ARG A 427 -30.63 -4.12 -6.93
N GLU A 428 -31.57 -3.41 -7.56
CA GLU A 428 -32.98 -3.75 -7.69
C GLU A 428 -33.20 -5.09 -8.41
N LEU A 429 -32.24 -5.53 -9.24
CA LEU A 429 -32.29 -6.79 -9.99
C LEU A 429 -31.64 -7.97 -9.23
N GLN A 430 -30.99 -7.73 -8.09
CA GLN A 430 -30.27 -8.76 -7.35
C GLN A 430 -31.25 -9.77 -6.72
N ASP A 431 -32.28 -9.27 -6.04
CA ASP A 431 -33.35 -10.09 -5.47
C ASP A 431 -34.18 -10.81 -6.54
N GLU A 432 -34.46 -10.15 -7.67
CA GLU A 432 -35.21 -10.77 -8.78
C GLU A 432 -34.46 -11.99 -9.36
N ILE A 433 -33.12 -11.96 -9.44
CA ILE A 433 -32.33 -13.13 -9.84
C ILE A 433 -32.43 -14.26 -8.82
N TYR A 434 -32.31 -13.96 -7.52
CA TYR A 434 -32.50 -14.98 -6.46
C TYR A 434 -33.91 -15.59 -6.53
N CYS A 435 -34.95 -14.76 -6.65
CA CYS A 435 -36.34 -15.18 -6.78
C CYS A 435 -36.58 -16.03 -8.03
N GLN A 436 -36.07 -15.64 -9.21
CA GLN A 436 -36.21 -16.41 -10.45
C GLN A 436 -35.51 -17.77 -10.36
N ILE A 437 -34.29 -17.84 -9.81
CA ILE A 437 -33.57 -19.12 -9.64
C ILE A 437 -34.31 -20.03 -8.65
N MET A 438 -34.68 -19.52 -7.46
CA MET A 438 -35.42 -20.30 -6.45
C MET A 438 -36.79 -20.78 -6.96
N ARG A 439 -37.48 -19.96 -7.76
CA ARG A 439 -38.73 -20.33 -8.44
C ARG A 439 -38.52 -21.46 -9.43
N GLN A 440 -37.53 -21.37 -10.32
CA GLN A 440 -37.22 -22.44 -11.30
C GLN A 440 -36.75 -23.74 -10.65
N MET A 441 -36.27 -23.70 -9.40
CA MET A 441 -35.89 -24.86 -8.59
C MET A 441 -36.99 -25.35 -7.62
N THR A 442 -38.20 -24.80 -7.69
CA THR A 442 -39.34 -25.20 -6.85
C THR A 442 -40.30 -26.09 -7.63
N ASN A 443 -40.61 -27.28 -7.09
CA ASN A 443 -41.43 -28.33 -7.71
C ASN A 443 -40.92 -28.85 -9.08
N ASN A 444 -39.69 -28.50 -9.47
CA ASN A 444 -39.05 -28.94 -10.71
C ASN A 444 -38.63 -30.43 -10.60
N ARG A 445 -39.04 -31.23 -11.60
CA ARG A 445 -38.80 -32.68 -11.66
C ARG A 445 -37.65 -33.06 -12.59
N SER A 446 -37.10 -32.12 -13.35
CA SER A 446 -35.99 -32.35 -14.29
C SER A 446 -34.67 -32.30 -13.53
N ARG A 447 -34.01 -33.47 -13.37
CA ARG A 447 -32.71 -33.57 -12.68
C ARG A 447 -31.65 -32.68 -13.31
N LEU A 448 -31.59 -32.62 -14.64
CA LEU A 448 -30.63 -31.79 -15.39
C LEU A 448 -30.89 -30.30 -15.19
N SER A 449 -32.17 -29.89 -15.15
CA SER A 449 -32.56 -28.50 -14.87
C SER A 449 -32.21 -28.12 -13.43
N MET A 450 -32.53 -28.97 -12.44
CA MET A 450 -32.18 -28.77 -11.03
C MET A 450 -30.66 -28.65 -10.81
N GLU A 451 -29.86 -29.52 -11.43
CA GLU A 451 -28.39 -29.48 -11.37
C GLU A 451 -27.85 -28.14 -11.89
N ARG A 452 -28.34 -27.66 -13.02
CA ARG A 452 -27.97 -26.36 -13.57
C ARG A 452 -28.53 -25.17 -12.78
N GLY A 453 -29.69 -25.32 -12.14
CA GLY A 453 -30.24 -24.33 -11.19
C GLY A 453 -29.32 -24.15 -9.98
N TRP A 454 -28.79 -25.25 -9.43
CA TRP A 454 -27.77 -25.20 -8.38
C TRP A 454 -26.48 -24.50 -8.82
N GLN A 455 -26.02 -24.73 -10.05
CA GLN A 455 -24.86 -24.02 -10.62
C GLN A 455 -25.11 -22.50 -10.69
N LEU A 456 -26.30 -22.07 -11.11
CA LEU A 456 -26.69 -20.65 -11.11
C LEU A 456 -26.74 -20.06 -9.70
N LEU A 457 -27.32 -20.78 -8.73
CA LEU A 457 -27.41 -20.32 -7.34
C LEU A 457 -26.04 -20.24 -6.65
N TRP A 458 -25.14 -21.17 -6.97
CA TRP A 458 -23.75 -21.16 -6.49
C TRP A 458 -22.95 -20.00 -7.08
N MET A 459 -23.17 -19.65 -8.35
CA MET A 459 -22.61 -18.43 -8.93
C MET A 459 -23.18 -17.17 -8.26
N CYS A 460 -24.51 -17.07 -8.14
CA CYS A 460 -25.20 -15.92 -7.54
C CYS A 460 -24.66 -15.59 -6.12
N THR A 461 -24.58 -16.61 -5.25
CA THR A 461 -24.07 -16.49 -3.87
C THR A 461 -22.59 -16.09 -3.76
N GLY A 462 -21.83 -16.08 -4.87
CA GLY A 462 -20.46 -15.58 -4.93
C GLY A 462 -20.30 -14.18 -5.55
N LEU A 463 -21.39 -13.53 -5.98
CA LEU A 463 -21.38 -12.20 -6.61
C LEU A 463 -21.98 -11.12 -5.69
N PHE A 464 -23.15 -11.38 -5.13
CA PHE A 464 -23.87 -10.45 -4.25
C PHE A 464 -24.78 -11.20 -3.25
N PRO A 465 -24.97 -10.69 -2.02
CA PRO A 465 -26.03 -11.16 -1.15
C PRO A 465 -27.40 -10.69 -1.67
N PRO A 466 -28.51 -11.38 -1.32
CA PRO A 466 -29.86 -10.83 -1.42
C PRO A 466 -30.06 -9.68 -0.41
N SER A 467 -31.16 -8.94 -0.54
CA SER A 467 -31.59 -7.93 0.43
C SER A 467 -31.84 -8.51 1.82
N VAL A 468 -31.96 -7.64 2.83
CA VAL A 468 -32.30 -8.01 4.20
C VAL A 468 -33.64 -8.76 4.26
N ASP A 469 -34.63 -8.33 3.47
CA ASP A 469 -35.97 -8.91 3.44
C ASP A 469 -35.97 -10.31 2.78
N LEU A 470 -35.18 -10.51 1.72
CA LEU A 470 -35.09 -11.80 1.03
C LEU A 470 -34.11 -12.79 1.69
N MET A 471 -33.15 -12.30 2.50
CA MET A 471 -32.08 -13.10 3.11
C MET A 471 -32.59 -14.31 3.89
N GLU A 472 -33.58 -14.15 4.78
CA GLU A 472 -34.09 -15.27 5.58
C GLU A 472 -34.76 -16.34 4.71
N HIS A 473 -35.49 -15.91 3.67
CA HIS A 473 -36.11 -16.82 2.70
C HIS A 473 -35.06 -17.59 1.89
N ALA A 474 -33.99 -16.91 1.43
CA ALA A 474 -32.90 -17.54 0.70
C ALA A 474 -32.12 -18.54 1.56
N GLN A 475 -31.85 -18.21 2.83
CA GLN A 475 -31.23 -19.13 3.79
C GLN A 475 -32.11 -20.36 4.02
N ARG A 476 -33.39 -20.18 4.38
CA ARG A 476 -34.34 -21.29 4.59
C ARG A 476 -34.49 -22.18 3.35
N PHE A 477 -34.46 -21.61 2.14
CA PHE A 477 -34.50 -22.35 0.87
C PHE A 477 -33.30 -23.31 0.69
N LEU A 478 -32.10 -22.85 1.06
CA LEU A 478 -30.88 -23.66 1.05
C LEU A 478 -30.91 -24.71 2.16
N GLU A 479 -31.35 -24.33 3.36
CA GLU A 479 -31.39 -25.22 4.53
C GLU A 479 -32.36 -26.39 4.37
N SER A 480 -33.53 -26.16 3.75
CA SER A 480 -34.48 -27.24 3.45
C SER A 480 -33.97 -28.21 2.37
N ARG A 481 -32.80 -27.94 1.77
CA ARG A 481 -32.18 -28.69 0.66
C ARG A 481 -30.75 -29.14 0.96
N ARG A 482 -30.36 -29.22 2.24
CA ARG A 482 -29.02 -29.69 2.70
C ARG A 482 -28.56 -31.08 2.19
N LYS A 483 -29.39 -31.84 1.48
CA LYS A 483 -29.03 -33.10 0.81
C LYS A 483 -28.41 -32.89 -0.59
N ASP A 484 -28.65 -31.74 -1.21
CA ASP A 484 -28.05 -31.39 -2.50
C ASP A 484 -26.59 -30.93 -2.31
N LEU A 485 -25.68 -31.45 -3.14
CA LEU A 485 -24.23 -31.27 -3.00
C LEU A 485 -23.78 -29.80 -2.91
N LEU A 486 -24.45 -28.91 -3.64
CA LEU A 486 -24.11 -27.48 -3.68
C LEU A 486 -24.83 -26.65 -2.60
N ALA A 487 -25.87 -27.14 -1.93
CA ALA A 487 -26.67 -26.35 -0.99
C ALA A 487 -25.84 -25.82 0.20
N ILE A 488 -24.97 -26.66 0.77
CA ILE A 488 -24.08 -26.28 1.87
C ILE A 488 -23.04 -25.25 1.40
N GLY A 489 -22.47 -25.45 0.20
CA GLY A 489 -21.51 -24.51 -0.39
C GLY A 489 -22.13 -23.13 -0.73
N CYS A 490 -23.37 -23.11 -1.21
CA CYS A 490 -24.14 -21.88 -1.40
C CYS A 490 -24.41 -21.17 -0.07
N LEU A 491 -24.75 -21.91 0.99
CA LEU A 491 -25.02 -21.34 2.32
C LEU A 491 -23.77 -20.72 2.96
N GLN A 492 -22.61 -21.39 2.81
CA GLN A 492 -21.33 -20.84 3.24
C GLN A 492 -20.97 -19.57 2.44
N ARG A 493 -21.04 -19.62 1.10
CA ARG A 493 -20.75 -18.46 0.24
C ARG A 493 -21.65 -17.26 0.54
N LEU A 494 -22.93 -17.51 0.86
CA LEU A 494 -23.89 -16.49 1.29
C LEU A 494 -23.49 -15.82 2.61
N GLN A 495 -22.86 -16.55 3.54
CA GLN A 495 -22.31 -16.01 4.78
C GLN A 495 -20.98 -15.26 4.52
N ASP A 496 -20.06 -15.87 3.77
CA ASP A 496 -18.77 -15.28 3.38
C ASP A 496 -18.97 -13.93 2.69
N ILE A 497 -19.93 -13.84 1.76
CA ILE A 497 -20.17 -12.62 1.00
C ILE A 497 -20.88 -11.55 1.82
N LEU A 498 -21.79 -11.94 2.74
CA LEU A 498 -22.40 -11.01 3.69
C LEU A 498 -21.31 -10.35 4.57
N LEU A 499 -20.42 -11.15 5.14
CA LEU A 499 -19.25 -10.69 5.91
C LEU A 499 -18.31 -9.80 5.07
N CYS A 500 -18.07 -10.17 3.80
CA CYS A 500 -17.33 -9.30 2.87
C CYS A 500 -18.03 -7.95 2.67
N THR A 501 -19.35 -7.92 2.49
CA THR A 501 -20.09 -6.66 2.22
C THR A 501 -20.16 -5.70 3.41
N LEU A 502 -19.81 -6.14 4.63
CA LEU A 502 -19.63 -5.26 5.79
C LEU A 502 -18.28 -4.51 5.78
N SER A 503 -17.30 -4.95 4.96
CA SER A 503 -15.93 -4.42 4.93
C SER A 503 -15.44 -4.00 3.54
N LYS A 504 -16.12 -4.42 2.47
CA LYS A 504 -15.75 -4.25 1.06
C LYS A 504 -17.02 -4.00 0.22
N GLU A 505 -16.89 -3.35 -0.94
CA GLU A 505 -17.98 -3.34 -1.93
C GLU A 505 -18.18 -4.73 -2.56
N PRO A 506 -19.39 -5.10 -3.05
CA PRO A 506 -19.62 -6.34 -3.80
C PRO A 506 -18.80 -6.47 -5.10
N ARG A 507 -18.82 -7.67 -5.70
CA ARG A 507 -18.29 -7.92 -7.06
C ARG A 507 -18.94 -6.95 -8.06
N LYS A 508 -18.16 -6.45 -9.03
CA LYS A 508 -18.65 -5.47 -10.02
C LYS A 508 -18.77 -6.05 -11.44
N LEU A 509 -18.43 -7.32 -11.64
CA LEU A 509 -18.49 -8.01 -12.94
C LEU A 509 -19.00 -9.46 -12.80
N PRO A 510 -19.70 -9.98 -13.83
CA PRO A 510 -20.25 -11.34 -13.83
C PRO A 510 -19.16 -12.43 -13.71
N PRO A 511 -19.55 -13.69 -13.40
CA PRO A 511 -18.60 -14.77 -13.10
C PRO A 511 -17.53 -14.93 -14.18
N HIS A 512 -16.26 -15.02 -13.80
CA HIS A 512 -15.20 -15.32 -14.76
C HIS A 512 -15.37 -16.74 -15.32
N LEU A 513 -14.86 -17.01 -16.53
CA LEU A 513 -14.99 -18.33 -17.17
C LEU A 513 -14.52 -19.48 -16.26
N ALA A 514 -13.43 -19.30 -15.52
CA ALA A 514 -12.95 -20.29 -14.56
C ALA A 514 -13.92 -20.57 -13.37
N GLU A 515 -14.81 -19.62 -13.03
CA GLU A 515 -15.89 -19.84 -12.06
C GLU A 515 -17.02 -20.68 -12.69
N VAL A 516 -17.29 -20.49 -13.99
CA VAL A 516 -18.30 -21.23 -14.77
C VAL A 516 -17.83 -22.65 -15.08
N ASP A 517 -16.64 -22.82 -15.64
CA ASP A 517 -16.07 -24.11 -16.04
C ASP A 517 -15.92 -25.08 -14.86
N ALA A 518 -15.55 -24.57 -13.67
CA ALA A 518 -15.43 -25.35 -12.46
C ALA A 518 -16.80 -25.85 -11.97
N ILE A 519 -17.80 -24.97 -11.88
CA ILE A 519 -19.12 -25.35 -11.37
C ILE A 519 -19.91 -26.19 -12.39
N GLN A 520 -19.64 -26.06 -13.69
CA GLN A 520 -20.17 -26.97 -14.72
C GLN A 520 -19.57 -28.38 -14.65
N GLN A 521 -18.38 -28.53 -14.07
CA GLN A 521 -17.80 -29.83 -13.68
C GLN A 521 -18.22 -30.25 -12.26
N ASN A 522 -19.20 -29.54 -11.67
CA ASN A 522 -19.67 -29.69 -10.29
C ASN A 522 -18.57 -29.55 -9.21
N SER A 523 -17.44 -28.87 -9.54
CA SER A 523 -16.40 -28.51 -8.57
C SER A 523 -16.72 -27.16 -7.93
N THR A 524 -16.75 -27.13 -6.60
CA THR A 524 -16.79 -25.88 -5.81
C THR A 524 -15.42 -25.25 -5.61
N LYS A 525 -14.34 -25.99 -5.89
CA LYS A 525 -12.95 -25.50 -5.83
C LYS A 525 -12.49 -25.06 -7.22
N ILE A 526 -11.97 -23.83 -7.31
CA ILE A 526 -11.35 -23.29 -8.52
C ILE A 526 -9.85 -23.19 -8.26
N PHE A 527 -9.03 -23.73 -9.16
CA PHE A 527 -7.57 -23.60 -9.09
C PHE A 527 -7.08 -22.72 -10.24
N HIS A 528 -6.34 -21.65 -9.93
CA HIS A 528 -5.71 -20.81 -10.94
C HIS A 528 -4.20 -21.05 -10.99
N LYS A 529 -3.66 -21.16 -12.21
CA LYS A 529 -2.22 -21.25 -12.43
C LYS A 529 -1.56 -19.89 -12.21
N VAL A 530 -0.57 -19.84 -11.34
CA VAL A 530 0.26 -18.66 -11.08
C VAL A 530 1.68 -18.98 -11.52
N HIS A 531 2.33 -18.03 -12.18
CA HIS A 531 3.71 -18.15 -12.65
C HIS A 531 4.65 -17.25 -11.85
N PHE A 532 5.89 -17.70 -11.69
CA PHE A 532 6.93 -16.99 -10.97
C PHE A 532 8.06 -16.52 -11.92
N PRO A 533 8.94 -15.60 -11.49
CA PRO A 533 10.04 -15.12 -12.32
C PRO A 533 11.10 -16.19 -12.64
N ASN A 534 11.32 -17.18 -11.75
CA ASN A 534 12.18 -18.34 -11.99
C ASN A 534 11.58 -19.40 -12.96
N GLU A 535 10.69 -18.96 -13.85
CA GLU A 535 9.94 -19.76 -14.85
C GLU A 535 8.99 -20.84 -14.33
N LYS A 536 9.06 -21.21 -13.04
CA LYS A 536 8.14 -22.13 -12.38
C LYS A 536 6.69 -21.62 -12.37
N SER A 537 5.77 -22.53 -12.11
CA SER A 537 4.34 -22.23 -11.96
C SER A 537 3.61 -23.29 -11.18
N GLU A 538 2.74 -22.87 -10.28
CA GLU A 538 1.95 -23.70 -9.37
C GLU A 538 0.46 -23.36 -9.47
N LEU A 539 -0.39 -24.21 -8.89
CA LEU A 539 -1.85 -24.05 -8.86
C LEU A 539 -2.27 -23.58 -7.47
N PHE A 540 -2.99 -22.47 -7.41
CA PHE A 540 -3.51 -21.89 -6.16
C PHE A 540 -5.03 -21.96 -6.15
N GLU A 541 -5.61 -22.38 -5.03
CA GLU A 541 -7.06 -22.35 -4.83
C GLU A 541 -7.54 -20.91 -4.70
N VAL A 542 -8.58 -20.53 -5.43
CA VAL A 542 -9.10 -19.15 -5.51
C VAL A 542 -10.62 -19.12 -5.34
N ALA A 543 -11.11 -18.31 -4.40
CA ALA A 543 -12.54 -18.13 -4.16
C ALA A 543 -13.11 -16.96 -4.98
N SER A 544 -14.42 -17.01 -5.28
CA SER A 544 -15.15 -15.92 -5.97
C SER A 544 -15.02 -14.55 -5.30
N THR A 545 -14.84 -14.55 -3.97
CA THR A 545 -14.70 -13.37 -3.10
C THR A 545 -13.23 -13.03 -2.78
N MET A 546 -12.25 -13.73 -3.34
CA MET A 546 -10.83 -13.52 -3.02
C MET A 546 -10.28 -12.24 -3.70
N THR A 547 -9.63 -11.38 -2.92
CA THR A 547 -8.93 -10.19 -3.44
C THR A 547 -7.51 -10.50 -3.92
N ILE A 548 -6.94 -9.59 -4.72
CA ILE A 548 -5.53 -9.62 -5.13
C ILE A 548 -4.61 -9.66 -3.89
N LYS A 549 -4.92 -8.91 -2.83
CA LYS A 549 -4.18 -8.91 -1.56
C LYS A 549 -4.21 -10.29 -0.89
N GLU A 550 -5.40 -10.86 -0.69
CA GLU A 550 -5.55 -12.17 -0.04
C GLU A 550 -4.85 -13.29 -0.83
N LEU A 551 -4.90 -13.25 -2.16
CA LEU A 551 -4.17 -14.19 -3.01
C LEU A 551 -2.65 -13.99 -2.91
N CYS A 552 -2.14 -12.75 -2.86
CA CYS A 552 -0.72 -12.48 -2.60
C CYS A 552 -0.25 -13.04 -1.24
N PHE A 553 -1.04 -12.87 -0.18
CA PHE A 553 -0.73 -13.43 1.14
C PHE A 553 -0.78 -14.97 1.14
N SER A 554 -1.77 -15.58 0.48
CA SER A 554 -1.87 -17.04 0.32
C SER A 554 -0.66 -17.64 -0.42
N ILE A 555 -0.23 -17.01 -1.52
CA ILE A 555 0.96 -17.42 -2.28
C ILE A 555 2.23 -17.28 -1.43
N ALA A 556 2.42 -16.14 -0.75
CA ALA A 556 3.59 -15.91 0.10
C ALA A 556 3.69 -16.91 1.27
N PHE A 557 2.55 -17.25 1.89
CA PHE A 557 2.46 -18.26 2.94
C PHE A 557 2.78 -19.67 2.42
N HIS A 558 2.22 -20.07 1.28
CA HIS A 558 2.49 -21.37 0.66
C HIS A 558 3.97 -21.54 0.30
N LEU A 559 4.58 -20.50 -0.27
CA LEU A 559 6.01 -20.44 -0.59
C LEU A 559 6.91 -20.26 0.64
N LYS A 560 6.35 -20.08 1.85
CA LYS A 560 7.07 -19.84 3.11
C LYS A 560 8.02 -18.63 3.06
N LEU A 561 7.60 -17.55 2.39
CA LEU A 561 8.35 -16.29 2.39
C LEU A 561 8.28 -15.63 3.77
N ASN A 562 9.35 -14.96 4.19
CA ASN A 562 9.42 -14.22 5.45
C ASN A 562 8.46 -13.02 5.48
N SER A 563 8.01 -12.55 4.32
CA SER A 563 7.08 -11.41 4.20
C SER A 563 6.31 -11.43 2.88
N ALA A 564 5.00 -11.18 2.94
CA ALA A 564 4.18 -10.93 1.76
C ALA A 564 4.29 -9.49 1.23
N TYR A 565 4.90 -8.57 2.00
CA TYR A 565 4.91 -7.14 1.66
C TYR A 565 5.83 -6.82 0.48
N GLY A 566 5.33 -5.96 -0.41
CA GLY A 566 6.03 -5.55 -1.63
C GLY A 566 5.92 -6.53 -2.80
N TYR A 567 5.23 -7.66 -2.64
CA TYR A 567 4.86 -8.56 -3.74
C TYR A 567 3.52 -8.17 -4.38
N GLY A 568 3.29 -8.59 -5.63
CA GLY A 568 2.05 -8.30 -6.34
C GLY A 568 1.79 -9.21 -7.54
N LEU A 569 0.53 -9.28 -7.93
CA LEU A 569 0.09 -9.96 -9.14
C LEU A 569 0.15 -9.02 -10.36
N TYR A 570 0.54 -9.60 -11.49
CA TYR A 570 0.64 -8.97 -12.79
C TYR A 570 -0.08 -9.81 -13.83
N LEU A 571 -1.02 -9.20 -14.55
CA LEU A 571 -1.76 -9.84 -15.63
C LEU A 571 -1.07 -9.58 -16.96
N LYS A 572 -0.49 -10.64 -17.58
CA LYS A 572 0.13 -10.59 -18.91
C LYS A 572 -0.82 -11.15 -19.96
N THR A 573 -1.29 -10.25 -20.85
CA THR A 573 -1.87 -10.61 -22.14
C THR A 573 -0.78 -10.67 -23.21
N GLN A 574 -1.12 -11.08 -24.44
CA GLN A 574 -0.17 -11.13 -25.56
C GLN A 574 0.53 -9.79 -25.87
N ASN A 575 -0.09 -8.64 -25.55
CA ASN A 575 0.43 -7.31 -25.91
C ASN A 575 0.44 -6.27 -24.77
N LYS A 576 -0.08 -6.58 -23.57
CA LYS A 576 -0.08 -5.68 -22.41
C LYS A 576 0.16 -6.43 -21.10
N VAL A 577 0.88 -5.79 -20.18
CA VAL A 577 1.14 -6.28 -18.81
C VAL A 577 0.75 -5.20 -17.81
N GLY A 578 -0.37 -5.40 -17.12
CA GLY A 578 -0.84 -4.54 -16.04
C GLY A 578 -0.29 -4.94 -14.67
N SER A 579 -0.47 -4.05 -13.68
CA SER A 579 -0.44 -4.37 -12.26
C SER A 579 -1.79 -3.92 -11.70
N ASP A 580 -2.44 -4.81 -10.95
CA ASP A 580 -3.79 -4.57 -10.42
C ASP A 580 -3.77 -3.94 -9.02
N LYS A 581 -4.92 -3.40 -8.60
CA LYS A 581 -5.09 -2.83 -7.27
C LYS A 581 -5.36 -3.94 -6.25
N GLU A 582 -4.63 -3.91 -5.14
CA GLU A 582 -4.58 -4.99 -4.15
C GLU A 582 -5.94 -5.32 -3.51
N ASN A 583 -6.79 -4.31 -3.26
CA ASN A 583 -8.11 -4.50 -2.65
C ASN A 583 -9.23 -4.88 -3.65
N ARG A 584 -8.92 -5.21 -4.92
CA ARG A 584 -9.92 -5.69 -5.90
C ARG A 584 -10.05 -7.21 -5.87
N TYR A 585 -11.24 -7.72 -6.22
CA TYR A 585 -11.46 -9.14 -6.47
C TYR A 585 -10.65 -9.65 -7.67
N PHE A 586 -10.03 -10.83 -7.51
CA PHE A 586 -9.17 -11.44 -8.52
C PHE A 586 -9.88 -11.67 -9.87
N PHE A 587 -11.10 -12.21 -9.84
CA PHE A 587 -11.88 -12.49 -11.04
C PHE A 587 -12.39 -11.23 -11.76
N ASP A 588 -12.65 -10.13 -11.03
CA ASP A 588 -12.99 -8.84 -11.65
C ASP A 588 -11.79 -8.26 -12.42
N CYS A 589 -10.56 -8.41 -11.91
CA CYS A 589 -9.35 -8.01 -12.63
C CYS A 589 -9.12 -8.81 -13.92
N LEU A 590 -9.38 -10.12 -13.90
CA LEU A 590 -9.35 -10.96 -15.10
C LEU A 590 -10.40 -10.51 -16.14
N ARG A 591 -11.66 -10.26 -15.71
CA ARG A 591 -12.73 -9.78 -16.59
C ARG A 591 -12.50 -8.39 -17.18
N GLN A 592 -11.96 -7.42 -16.41
CA GLN A 592 -11.69 -6.06 -16.93
C GLN A 592 -10.68 -6.05 -18.08
N THR A 593 -9.73 -6.99 -18.07
CA THR A 593 -8.61 -6.99 -19.01
C THR A 593 -8.95 -7.67 -20.34
N THR A 594 -9.87 -8.64 -20.36
CA THR A 594 -10.32 -9.32 -21.59
C THR A 594 -11.33 -8.49 -22.39
N GLN A 595 -12.11 -7.63 -21.74
CA GLN A 595 -13.21 -6.88 -22.37
C GLN A 595 -12.78 -5.70 -23.27
N VAL A 596 -11.51 -5.30 -23.33
CA VAL A 596 -11.06 -4.10 -24.08
C VAL A 596 -11.13 -4.32 -25.60
N PRO A 597 -12.13 -3.77 -26.33
CA PRO A 597 -12.29 -4.05 -27.75
C PRO A 597 -11.40 -3.11 -28.56
N LYS A 598 -10.69 -3.64 -29.57
CA LYS A 598 -10.03 -2.79 -30.58
C LYS A 598 -11.09 -2.12 -31.45
N LYS A 599 -11.55 -0.92 -31.07
CA LYS A 599 -12.29 -0.03 -31.98
C LYS A 599 -11.41 0.21 -33.21
N GLY A 600 -11.79 -0.37 -34.35
CA GLY A 600 -11.04 -0.25 -35.60
C GLY A 600 -10.59 -1.57 -36.25
N LYS A 601 -11.49 -2.54 -36.41
CA LYS A 601 -11.54 -3.43 -37.60
C LYS A 601 -12.87 -4.19 -37.65
N LYS A 602 -13.64 -4.04 -38.74
CA LYS A 602 -14.72 -4.98 -39.07
C LYS A 602 -14.05 -6.27 -39.58
N ALA A 603 -14.19 -7.37 -38.83
CA ALA A 603 -13.81 -8.70 -39.26
C ALA A 603 -15.07 -9.58 -39.31
N LYS A 604 -15.07 -10.59 -40.19
CA LYS A 604 -16.23 -11.49 -40.37
C LYS A 604 -16.49 -12.34 -39.12
N GLU A 605 -17.70 -12.86 -39.03
CA GLU A 605 -18.15 -13.75 -37.96
C GLU A 605 -17.22 -14.97 -37.83
N GLY A 606 -16.67 -15.13 -36.64
CA GLY A 606 -15.75 -16.19 -36.25
C GLY A 606 -15.55 -16.11 -34.75
N ILE A 607 -15.50 -17.26 -34.08
CA ILE A 607 -15.49 -17.32 -32.61
C ILE A 607 -14.27 -16.55 -32.07
N PRO A 608 -14.44 -15.56 -31.16
CA PRO A 608 -13.32 -14.84 -30.59
C PRO A 608 -12.48 -15.80 -29.74
N ALA A 609 -11.31 -16.18 -30.25
CA ALA A 609 -10.42 -17.12 -29.59
C ALA A 609 -10.05 -16.63 -28.18
N ASN A 610 -10.23 -17.51 -27.21
CA ASN A 610 -10.16 -17.19 -25.79
C ASN A 610 -8.72 -16.75 -25.42
N VAL A 611 -8.53 -15.46 -25.09
CA VAL A 611 -7.19 -14.88 -24.87
C VAL A 611 -6.67 -15.31 -23.50
N THR A 612 -5.93 -16.42 -23.47
CA THR A 612 -5.34 -16.98 -22.26
C THR A 612 -4.39 -15.99 -21.59
N MET A 613 -4.81 -15.51 -20.42
CA MET A 613 -4.05 -14.54 -19.63
C MET A 613 -3.05 -15.26 -18.69
N LYS A 614 -1.78 -14.83 -18.72
CA LYS A 614 -0.75 -15.37 -17.82
C LYS A 614 -0.70 -14.53 -16.54
N VAL A 615 -1.16 -15.10 -15.43
CA VAL A 615 -1.02 -14.52 -14.09
C VAL A 615 0.42 -14.73 -13.60
N ILE A 616 1.09 -13.65 -13.21
CA ILE A 616 2.47 -13.67 -12.72
C ILE A 616 2.52 -13.05 -11.32
N PHE A 617 2.93 -13.81 -10.32
CA PHE A 617 3.25 -13.29 -8.98
C PHE A 617 4.74 -12.94 -8.94
N LYS A 618 5.07 -11.71 -8.53
CA LYS A 618 6.47 -11.25 -8.45
C LYS A 618 6.63 -10.05 -7.52
N ARG A 619 7.87 -9.66 -7.22
CA ARG A 619 8.15 -8.50 -6.36
C ARG A 619 8.00 -7.17 -7.12
N LYS A 620 7.28 -6.24 -6.51
CA LYS A 620 6.84 -4.94 -7.04
C LYS A 620 7.55 -3.76 -6.36
N LEU A 621 7.68 -3.80 -5.03
CA LEU A 621 8.32 -2.76 -4.22
C LEU A 621 9.59 -3.33 -3.57
N TRP A 622 10.69 -2.57 -3.60
CA TRP A 622 12.03 -3.05 -3.26
C TRP A 622 12.62 -2.40 -2.00
N PHE A 623 11.76 -2.13 -1.02
CA PHE A 623 12.18 -1.66 0.31
C PHE A 623 12.79 -2.80 1.14
N ASN A 624 13.67 -2.44 2.06
CA ASN A 624 14.27 -3.27 3.13
C ASN A 624 14.77 -4.66 2.68
N VAL A 625 15.29 -4.75 1.45
CA VAL A 625 15.89 -5.98 0.95
C VAL A 625 17.24 -6.18 1.61
N SER A 626 17.49 -7.39 2.08
CA SER A 626 18.87 -7.87 2.27
C SER A 626 18.90 -9.28 1.68
N PRO A 627 19.72 -9.53 0.66
CA PRO A 627 19.99 -10.90 0.22
C PRO A 627 20.43 -11.76 1.41
N GLU A 628 20.30 -13.08 1.27
CA GLU A 628 20.55 -14.11 2.30
C GLU A 628 19.51 -14.20 3.42
N LYS A 629 18.77 -13.12 3.74
CA LYS A 629 17.72 -13.17 4.78
C LYS A 629 16.51 -14.03 4.41
N ASP A 630 16.17 -14.12 3.13
CA ASP A 630 15.09 -14.97 2.62
C ASP A 630 15.55 -15.66 1.33
N ILE A 631 16.09 -16.86 1.49
CA ILE A 631 16.67 -17.68 0.41
C ILE A 631 15.60 -18.03 -0.65
N ILE A 632 14.33 -18.23 -0.21
CA ILE A 632 13.24 -18.56 -1.13
C ILE A 632 12.88 -17.33 -1.96
N ALA A 633 12.80 -16.15 -1.34
CA ALA A 633 12.62 -14.88 -2.02
C ALA A 633 13.74 -14.59 -3.02
N ASP A 634 15.00 -14.79 -2.62
CA ASP A 634 16.18 -14.54 -3.44
C ASP A 634 16.20 -15.43 -4.70
N VAL A 635 16.02 -16.74 -4.54
CA VAL A 635 16.12 -17.71 -5.64
C VAL A 635 14.88 -17.72 -6.53
N THR A 636 13.69 -17.39 -5.99
CA THR A 636 12.41 -17.43 -6.72
C THR A 636 12.07 -16.11 -7.40
N PHE A 637 12.43 -14.98 -6.77
CA PHE A 637 12.03 -13.65 -7.21
C PHE A 637 13.22 -12.73 -7.45
N HIS A 638 14.12 -12.51 -6.48
CA HIS A 638 15.09 -11.42 -6.61
C HIS A 638 16.10 -11.65 -7.73
N PHE A 639 16.82 -12.79 -7.72
CA PHE A 639 17.78 -13.14 -8.76
C PHE A 639 17.16 -13.13 -10.18
N PRO A 640 16.07 -13.87 -10.45
CA PRO A 640 15.45 -13.86 -11.79
C PRO A 640 14.77 -12.53 -12.18
N GLN A 641 14.54 -11.60 -11.25
CA GLN A 641 14.08 -10.24 -11.58
C GLN A 641 15.22 -9.26 -11.87
N GLU A 642 16.38 -9.41 -11.24
CA GLU A 642 17.52 -8.50 -11.45
C GLU A 642 18.44 -8.94 -12.59
N VAL A 643 18.64 -10.25 -12.83
CA VAL A 643 19.51 -10.72 -13.91
C VAL A 643 19.14 -10.16 -15.30
N PRO A 644 17.85 -10.10 -15.71
CA PRO A 644 17.48 -9.48 -16.99
C PRO A 644 17.77 -7.97 -17.05
N LYS A 645 17.85 -7.27 -15.91
CA LYS A 645 18.19 -5.85 -15.84
C LYS A 645 19.70 -5.63 -15.99
N TYR A 646 20.49 -6.47 -15.33
CA TYR A 646 21.95 -6.51 -15.47
C TYR A 646 22.38 -6.83 -16.90
N LEU A 647 21.82 -7.88 -17.51
CA LEU A 647 22.16 -8.26 -18.89
C LEU A 647 21.77 -7.20 -19.94
N HIS A 648 20.77 -6.36 -19.65
CA HIS A 648 20.42 -5.24 -20.53
C HIS A 648 21.37 -4.04 -20.41
N GLY A 649 22.18 -3.95 -19.35
CA GLY A 649 23.01 -2.77 -19.07
C GLY A 649 22.25 -1.64 -18.36
N PHE A 650 21.47 -1.95 -17.32
CA PHE A 650 20.79 -0.94 -16.48
C PHE A 650 21.51 -0.58 -15.15
N HIS A 651 22.68 -1.16 -14.86
CA HIS A 651 23.46 -0.84 -13.67
C HIS A 651 24.91 -0.45 -14.03
N ASN A 652 25.41 0.66 -13.49
CA ASN A 652 26.76 1.16 -13.78
C ASN A 652 27.81 0.28 -13.10
N CYS A 653 28.33 -0.72 -13.81
CA CYS A 653 29.23 -1.74 -13.27
C CYS A 653 30.72 -1.38 -13.44
N ALA A 654 31.56 -1.78 -12.49
CA ALA A 654 33.01 -1.85 -12.72
C ALA A 654 33.36 -3.07 -13.61
N LYS A 655 34.55 -3.08 -14.23
CA LYS A 655 34.98 -4.20 -15.08
C LYS A 655 35.18 -5.48 -14.24
N GLU A 656 35.66 -5.29 -13.03
CA GLU A 656 35.96 -6.28 -12.00
C GLU A 656 34.68 -6.99 -11.56
N ASP A 657 33.61 -6.22 -11.29
CA ASP A 657 32.27 -6.73 -10.99
C ASP A 657 31.75 -7.60 -12.12
N ILE A 658 31.81 -7.13 -13.38
CA ILE A 658 31.28 -7.87 -14.54
C ILE A 658 31.95 -9.23 -14.70
N THR A 659 33.28 -9.31 -14.54
CA THR A 659 33.98 -10.61 -14.62
C THR A 659 33.56 -11.56 -13.48
N THR A 660 33.33 -11.01 -12.28
CA THR A 660 32.93 -11.75 -11.08
C THR A 660 31.49 -12.25 -11.20
N LEU A 661 30.57 -11.37 -11.59
CA LEU A 661 29.15 -11.64 -11.82
C LEU A 661 28.96 -12.60 -13.00
N GLY A 662 29.73 -12.47 -14.08
CA GLY A 662 29.73 -13.43 -15.20
C GLY A 662 30.12 -14.84 -14.77
N GLY A 663 31.09 -14.98 -13.84
CA GLY A 663 31.41 -16.26 -13.20
C GLY A 663 30.26 -16.82 -12.36
N LEU A 664 29.60 -15.97 -11.55
CA LEU A 664 28.45 -16.36 -10.72
C LEU A 664 27.24 -16.76 -11.56
N LEU A 665 26.96 -16.05 -12.66
CA LEU A 665 25.88 -16.39 -13.59
C LEU A 665 26.16 -17.68 -14.35
N PHE A 666 27.42 -17.95 -14.70
CA PHE A 666 27.81 -19.22 -15.31
C PHE A 666 27.61 -20.38 -14.34
N ARG A 667 28.09 -20.26 -13.10
CA ARG A 667 27.82 -21.21 -11.99
C ARG A 667 26.32 -21.39 -11.73
N ALA A 668 25.53 -20.31 -11.78
CA ALA A 668 24.08 -20.38 -11.62
C ALA A 668 23.34 -21.09 -12.77
N LYS A 669 24.00 -21.34 -13.92
CA LYS A 669 23.50 -22.10 -15.07
C LYS A 669 24.04 -23.53 -15.18
N VAL A 670 25.31 -23.78 -14.85
CA VAL A 670 25.99 -25.08 -15.08
C VAL A 670 26.46 -25.78 -13.80
N ASP A 671 26.18 -25.20 -12.63
CA ASP A 671 26.69 -25.63 -11.32
C ASP A 671 28.22 -25.77 -11.32
N SER A 672 28.70 -27.01 -11.36
CA SER A 672 30.09 -27.39 -11.20
C SER A 672 30.67 -28.03 -12.47
N ASP A 673 29.89 -28.15 -13.54
CA ASP A 673 30.30 -28.78 -14.81
C ASP A 673 31.30 -27.91 -15.59
N ARG A 674 32.58 -28.24 -15.43
CA ARG A 674 33.69 -27.63 -16.18
C ARG A 674 33.69 -27.96 -17.68
N THR A 675 32.97 -28.98 -18.15
CA THR A 675 32.92 -29.29 -19.58
C THR A 675 32.21 -28.17 -20.37
N GLN A 676 31.29 -27.45 -19.74
CA GLN A 676 30.58 -26.31 -20.36
C GLN A 676 31.47 -25.09 -20.63
N PHE A 677 32.76 -25.08 -20.23
CA PHE A 677 33.69 -24.00 -20.57
C PHE A 677 33.82 -23.73 -22.08
N VAL A 678 33.55 -24.73 -22.94
CA VAL A 678 33.50 -24.53 -24.40
C VAL A 678 32.26 -23.77 -24.88
N MET A 679 31.18 -23.73 -24.10
CA MET A 679 29.94 -23.02 -24.43
C MET A 679 29.95 -21.54 -24.01
N ILE A 680 30.87 -21.10 -23.15
CA ILE A 680 30.93 -19.71 -22.65
C ILE A 680 30.83 -18.65 -23.77
N PRO A 681 31.56 -18.74 -24.91
CA PRO A 681 31.42 -17.76 -26.01
C PRO A 681 30.02 -17.68 -26.62
N ARG A 682 29.25 -18.77 -26.61
CA ARG A 682 27.85 -18.80 -27.06
C ARG A 682 26.88 -18.26 -26.00
N MET A 683 27.26 -18.37 -24.72
CA MET A 683 26.46 -17.96 -23.56
C MET A 683 26.68 -16.50 -23.13
N LEU A 684 27.61 -15.74 -23.74
CA LEU A 684 27.98 -14.39 -23.25
C LEU A 684 26.80 -13.44 -23.06
N LYS A 685 25.77 -13.51 -23.92
CA LYS A 685 24.53 -12.70 -23.82
C LYS A 685 23.70 -12.98 -22.55
N ASP A 686 23.97 -14.11 -21.88
CA ASP A 686 23.35 -14.51 -20.62
C ASP A 686 24.24 -14.27 -19.39
N LEU A 687 25.47 -13.75 -19.60
CA LEU A 687 26.52 -13.64 -18.57
C LEU A 687 27.08 -12.22 -18.42
N ILE A 688 27.08 -11.43 -19.50
CA ILE A 688 27.73 -10.12 -19.62
C ILE A 688 26.71 -9.08 -20.10
N PRO A 689 26.69 -7.85 -19.57
CA PRO A 689 25.80 -6.77 -20.02
C PRO A 689 26.01 -6.41 -21.49
N ALA A 690 24.92 -6.06 -22.17
CA ALA A 690 24.92 -5.73 -23.60
C ALA A 690 25.94 -4.62 -23.98
N ASP A 691 26.11 -3.61 -23.13
CA ASP A 691 27.04 -2.48 -23.34
C ASP A 691 28.53 -2.84 -23.11
N TRP A 692 28.83 -4.08 -22.72
CA TRP A 692 30.18 -4.61 -22.53
C TRP A 692 30.56 -5.76 -23.49
N LEU A 693 29.58 -6.38 -24.16
CA LEU A 693 29.83 -7.50 -25.08
C LEU A 693 30.86 -7.18 -26.17
N GLU A 694 30.84 -5.96 -26.70
CA GLU A 694 31.72 -5.52 -27.80
C GLU A 694 33.10 -5.00 -27.34
N ARG A 695 33.35 -4.90 -26.02
CA ARG A 695 34.58 -4.27 -25.47
C ARG A 695 35.78 -5.21 -25.34
N LEU A 696 35.58 -6.52 -25.45
CA LEU A 696 36.63 -7.56 -25.41
C LEU A 696 36.21 -8.69 -26.35
N SER A 697 37.17 -9.47 -26.85
CA SER A 697 36.86 -10.65 -27.67
C SER A 697 36.16 -11.76 -26.86
N PRO A 698 35.38 -12.65 -27.50
CA PRO A 698 34.70 -13.74 -26.80
C PRO A 698 35.63 -14.68 -26.04
N ASP A 699 36.86 -14.90 -26.51
CA ASP A 699 37.86 -15.74 -25.82
C ASP A 699 38.57 -15.01 -24.67
N GLU A 700 38.65 -13.68 -24.67
CA GLU A 700 39.08 -12.90 -23.50
C GLU A 700 38.00 -12.92 -22.41
N TRP A 701 36.73 -12.71 -22.77
CA TRP A 701 35.61 -12.87 -21.84
C TRP A 701 35.60 -14.28 -21.23
N LYS A 702 35.79 -15.32 -22.04
CA LYS A 702 35.93 -16.72 -21.58
C LYS A 702 37.07 -16.91 -20.59
N LYS A 703 38.28 -16.38 -20.87
CA LYS A 703 39.42 -16.43 -19.94
C LYS A 703 39.07 -15.77 -18.59
N HIS A 704 38.47 -14.59 -18.60
CA HIS A 704 38.07 -13.88 -17.39
C HIS A 704 36.95 -14.62 -16.61
N ILE A 705 35.92 -15.12 -17.28
CA ILE A 705 34.82 -15.87 -16.66
C ILE A 705 35.32 -17.16 -16.02
N ILE A 706 36.20 -17.93 -16.70
CA ILE A 706 36.82 -19.14 -16.14
C ILE A 706 37.68 -18.82 -14.91
N SER A 707 38.42 -17.71 -14.92
CA SER A 707 39.20 -17.24 -13.76
C SER A 707 38.30 -16.93 -12.56
N ALA A 708 37.22 -16.17 -12.76
CA ALA A 708 36.25 -15.84 -11.72
C ALA A 708 35.52 -17.10 -11.18
N TYR A 709 35.05 -17.98 -12.07
CA TYR A 709 34.36 -19.22 -11.73
C TYR A 709 35.24 -20.19 -10.91
N ASN A 710 36.55 -20.25 -11.19
CA ASN A 710 37.47 -21.08 -10.41
C ASN A 710 37.78 -20.49 -9.02
N LYS A 711 37.75 -19.16 -8.84
CA LYS A 711 37.80 -18.52 -7.50
C LYS A 711 36.53 -18.80 -6.67
N GLN A 712 35.46 -19.27 -7.31
CA GLN A 712 34.16 -19.60 -6.70
C GLN A 712 34.02 -21.11 -6.38
N SER A 713 35.14 -21.82 -6.22
CA SER A 713 35.17 -23.26 -5.91
C SER A 713 34.42 -23.58 -4.62
N GLY A 714 33.52 -24.57 -4.67
CA GLY A 714 32.71 -25.02 -3.54
C GLY A 714 31.35 -24.34 -3.41
N LEU A 715 31.10 -23.20 -4.07
CA LEU A 715 29.79 -22.55 -4.05
C LEU A 715 28.73 -23.34 -4.83
N THR A 716 27.58 -23.57 -4.21
CA THR A 716 26.38 -24.14 -4.85
C THR A 716 25.69 -23.15 -5.80
N VAL A 717 24.76 -23.67 -6.62
CA VAL A 717 23.86 -22.86 -7.46
C VAL A 717 23.02 -21.86 -6.66
N GLN A 718 22.71 -22.14 -5.38
CA GLN A 718 21.93 -21.22 -4.53
C GLN A 718 22.79 -20.08 -4.01
N GLU A 719 23.96 -20.38 -3.46
CA GLU A 719 24.91 -19.38 -2.98
C GLU A 719 25.44 -18.50 -4.11
N ALA A 720 25.63 -19.04 -5.32
CA ALA A 720 25.99 -18.25 -6.50
C ALA A 720 24.95 -17.16 -6.82
N LYS A 721 23.66 -17.47 -6.65
CA LYS A 721 22.55 -16.52 -6.85
C LYS A 721 22.48 -15.48 -5.73
N ILE A 722 22.68 -15.90 -4.49
CA ILE A 722 22.73 -15.00 -3.32
C ILE A 722 23.95 -14.06 -3.41
N ASN A 723 25.13 -14.56 -3.79
CA ASN A 723 26.34 -13.76 -3.93
C ASN A 723 26.25 -12.78 -5.12
N PHE A 724 25.59 -13.15 -6.21
CA PHE A 724 25.23 -12.21 -7.29
C PHE A 724 24.37 -11.07 -6.72
N LEU A 725 23.32 -11.39 -5.97
CA LEU A 725 22.44 -10.40 -5.32
C LEU A 725 23.18 -9.52 -4.31
N LYS A 726 24.07 -10.09 -3.47
CA LYS A 726 24.88 -9.33 -2.50
C LYS A 726 25.69 -8.23 -3.19
N ILE A 727 26.43 -8.56 -4.26
CA ILE A 727 27.22 -7.59 -5.03
C ILE A 727 26.30 -6.48 -5.58
N ILE A 728 25.26 -6.85 -6.33
CA ILE A 728 24.43 -5.83 -7.00
C ILE A 728 23.56 -5.02 -6.04
N SER A 729 23.30 -5.52 -4.82
CA SER A 729 22.51 -4.80 -3.80
C SER A 729 23.20 -3.55 -3.24
N GLY A 730 24.51 -3.40 -3.44
CA GLY A 730 25.24 -2.17 -3.15
C GLY A 730 25.04 -1.06 -4.19
N TRP A 731 24.42 -1.35 -5.34
CA TRP A 731 24.24 -0.37 -6.41
C TRP A 731 22.97 0.47 -6.24
N PRO A 732 23.00 1.79 -6.53
CA PRO A 732 21.86 2.69 -6.34
C PRO A 732 20.67 2.40 -7.28
N THR A 733 20.80 1.42 -8.19
CA THR A 733 19.77 1.04 -9.17
C THR A 733 19.25 -0.39 -8.97
N PHE A 734 19.63 -1.03 -7.86
CA PHE A 734 19.11 -2.32 -7.44
C PHE A 734 17.58 -2.25 -7.18
N GLY A 735 16.82 -3.22 -7.68
CA GLY A 735 15.37 -3.27 -7.50
C GLY A 735 14.57 -2.26 -8.35
N CYS A 736 15.21 -1.31 -9.02
CA CYS A 736 14.53 -0.27 -9.82
C CYS A 736 13.69 -0.83 -10.98
N ALA A 737 12.70 -0.04 -11.41
CA ALA A 737 11.88 -0.33 -12.58
C ALA A 737 12.25 0.65 -13.71
N PHE A 738 12.96 0.15 -14.72
CA PHE A 738 13.45 0.94 -15.84
C PHE A 738 12.37 1.12 -16.93
N PHE A 739 12.28 2.33 -17.49
CA PHE A 739 11.31 2.68 -18.54
C PHE A 739 11.97 3.58 -19.58
N GLU A 740 12.06 3.15 -20.85
CA GLU A 740 12.46 4.03 -21.94
C GLU A 740 11.42 5.13 -22.17
N ALA A 741 11.86 6.39 -22.19
CA ALA A 741 11.06 7.55 -22.56
C ALA A 741 11.88 8.57 -23.39
N LYS A 742 11.19 9.54 -23.99
CA LYS A 742 11.79 10.87 -24.27
C LYS A 742 11.39 11.80 -23.14
N VAL A 743 12.25 12.72 -22.74
CA VAL A 743 11.97 13.66 -21.65
C VAL A 743 12.19 15.09 -22.11
N SER A 744 11.20 15.95 -21.88
CA SER A 744 11.30 17.40 -22.01
C SER A 744 11.01 18.07 -20.67
N TYR A 745 11.61 19.24 -20.46
CA TYR A 745 11.42 20.07 -19.28
C TYR A 745 10.67 21.33 -19.71
N GLN A 746 9.61 21.69 -19.00
CA GLN A 746 8.85 22.92 -19.20
C GLN A 746 8.91 23.77 -17.91
N ASP A 747 9.24 25.03 -18.10
CA ASP A 747 9.59 25.98 -17.05
C ASP A 747 8.76 27.25 -17.29
N GLN A 748 7.95 27.69 -16.32
CA GLN A 748 6.94 28.76 -16.52
C GLN A 748 7.48 30.19 -16.78
N VAL A 749 8.74 30.34 -17.19
CA VAL A 749 9.35 31.65 -17.49
C VAL A 749 10.19 31.55 -18.76
N SER A 750 9.84 32.41 -19.73
CA SER A 750 10.39 32.57 -21.09
C SER A 750 9.84 31.64 -22.17
N ASP A 751 9.00 32.20 -23.03
CA ASP A 751 8.35 31.53 -24.17
C ASP A 751 9.24 31.52 -25.43
N THR A 752 10.52 31.20 -25.23
CA THR A 752 11.59 31.38 -26.24
C THR A 752 12.41 30.12 -26.45
N LEU A 753 12.08 29.38 -27.51
CA LEU A 753 12.95 28.44 -28.25
C LEU A 753 13.85 27.54 -27.38
N ALA A 754 13.24 26.53 -26.76
CA ALA A 754 13.99 25.38 -26.26
C ALA A 754 14.65 24.62 -27.42
N ASP A 755 15.97 24.42 -27.33
CA ASP A 755 16.75 23.67 -28.33
C ASP A 755 16.27 22.20 -28.42
N ASN A 756 16.00 21.74 -29.64
CA ASN A 756 15.38 20.44 -29.95
C ASN A 756 16.40 19.28 -29.90
N SER A 757 17.24 19.24 -28.87
CA SER A 757 18.24 18.18 -28.67
C SER A 757 17.56 16.85 -28.27
N LEU A 758 17.65 15.87 -29.17
CA LEU A 758 16.97 14.56 -29.07
C LEU A 758 17.56 13.68 -27.95
N ARG A 759 17.03 13.81 -26.72
CA ARG A 759 17.45 13.01 -25.56
C ARG A 759 16.45 11.88 -25.26
N LYS A 760 16.87 10.64 -25.55
CA LYS A 760 16.25 9.45 -24.94
C LYS A 760 16.64 9.44 -23.45
N LEU A 761 15.66 9.41 -22.55
CA LEU A 761 15.91 9.22 -21.12
C LEU A 761 15.18 7.96 -20.67
N ILE A 762 15.94 6.98 -20.22
CA ILE A 762 15.40 5.84 -19.48
C ILE A 762 15.20 6.33 -18.04
N PHE A 763 14.02 6.11 -17.45
CA PHE A 763 13.84 6.27 -16.00
C PHE A 763 14.90 5.40 -15.32
N HIS A 764 15.84 6.08 -14.67
CA HIS A 764 17.29 5.82 -14.65
C HIS A 764 17.71 4.43 -14.17
N VAL A 765 18.75 3.75 -14.72
CA VAL A 765 20.08 4.12 -15.31
C VAL A 765 20.38 3.10 -16.49
N ILE A 766 21.41 3.10 -17.38
CA ILE A 766 22.68 3.86 -17.55
C ILE A 766 22.74 4.77 -18.81
N PRO A 767 23.45 4.50 -19.94
CA PRO A 767 24.23 5.56 -20.58
C PRO A 767 23.62 5.99 -21.93
N LEU A 768 23.88 7.20 -22.44
CA LEU A 768 25.20 7.77 -22.67
C LEU A 768 25.35 9.18 -22.07
N ALA A 769 26.61 9.53 -21.79
CA ALA A 769 27.18 10.86 -21.50
C ALA A 769 26.23 12.03 -21.14
N GLU A 770 26.52 12.63 -19.97
CA GLU A 770 26.03 13.94 -19.48
C GLU A 770 24.62 13.99 -18.87
N LEU A 771 24.59 14.38 -17.58
CA LEU A 771 23.45 14.51 -16.66
C LEU A 771 22.62 13.23 -16.41
N MET A 772 22.82 12.66 -15.21
CA MET A 772 21.72 12.01 -14.50
C MET A 772 21.12 13.03 -13.51
N ILE A 773 19.79 13.13 -13.47
CA ILE A 773 19.08 13.97 -12.49
C ILE A 773 18.18 13.06 -11.65
N MET A 774 18.41 13.03 -10.33
CA MET A 774 17.57 12.31 -9.39
C MET A 774 16.57 13.25 -8.72
N HIS A 775 15.28 12.96 -8.86
CA HIS A 775 14.21 13.70 -8.21
C HIS A 775 13.68 12.91 -7.01
N GLN A 776 13.73 13.52 -5.82
CA GLN A 776 13.19 12.91 -4.60
C GLN A 776 11.66 12.95 -4.60
N PHE A 777 11.00 11.88 -4.14
CA PHE A 777 9.53 11.80 -4.11
C PHE A 777 8.86 12.98 -3.38
N ASN A 778 9.46 13.46 -2.29
CA ASN A 778 8.96 14.61 -1.52
C ASN A 778 9.04 15.97 -2.25
N ARG A 779 9.58 16.02 -3.48
CA ARG A 779 9.56 17.21 -4.35
C ARG A 779 8.50 17.11 -5.46
N ILE A 780 7.92 15.92 -5.67
CA ILE A 780 6.88 15.67 -6.67
C ILE A 780 5.54 16.08 -6.04
N THR A 781 5.05 17.26 -6.40
CA THR A 781 3.77 17.82 -5.90
C THR A 781 2.58 17.14 -6.57
N GLU A 782 2.60 17.11 -7.91
CA GLU A 782 1.59 16.49 -8.75
C GLU A 782 2.19 15.59 -9.82
N TYR A 783 1.39 14.63 -10.30
CA TYR A 783 1.71 13.82 -11.46
C TYR A 783 0.44 13.28 -12.11
N TYR A 784 0.44 13.16 -13.44
CA TYR A 784 -0.68 12.61 -14.20
C TYR A 784 -0.21 11.94 -15.49
N SER A 785 -1.09 11.12 -16.08
CA SER A 785 -0.85 10.45 -17.36
C SER A 785 -1.95 10.75 -18.37
N LYS A 786 -1.58 11.12 -19.59
CA LYS A 786 -2.51 11.38 -20.70
C LYS A 786 -2.06 10.63 -21.96
N GLY A 787 -2.64 9.46 -22.20
CA GLY A 787 -2.26 8.60 -23.33
C GLY A 787 -0.84 8.06 -23.19
N ASN A 788 0.09 8.58 -24.00
CA ASN A 788 1.52 8.22 -23.99
C ASN A 788 2.41 9.24 -23.26
N THR A 789 1.85 10.30 -22.66
CA THR A 789 2.63 11.26 -21.85
C THR A 789 2.38 11.05 -20.36
N PHE A 790 3.45 11.04 -19.58
CA PHE A 790 3.44 11.12 -18.12
C PHE A 790 4.08 12.44 -17.74
N THR A 791 3.34 13.29 -17.04
CA THR A 791 3.85 14.56 -16.51
C THR A 791 4.01 14.44 -15.01
N MET A 792 5.13 14.88 -14.48
CA MET A 792 5.33 15.13 -13.05
C MET A 792 5.71 16.59 -12.83
N GLU A 793 5.01 17.26 -11.94
CA GLU A 793 5.41 18.56 -11.41
C GLU A 793 6.44 18.34 -10.31
N ILE A 794 7.58 19.02 -10.44
CA ILE A 794 8.66 18.94 -9.47
C ILE A 794 8.88 20.33 -8.91
N SER A 795 8.30 20.57 -7.72
CA SER A 795 8.56 21.80 -6.99
C SER A 795 9.99 21.80 -6.46
N ASN A 796 10.74 22.84 -6.82
CA ASN A 796 11.76 23.36 -5.92
C ASN A 796 11.20 24.61 -5.24
N LEU A 797 11.92 25.14 -4.26
CA LEU A 797 11.41 26.27 -3.45
C LEU A 797 11.12 27.53 -4.27
N VAL A 798 11.75 27.72 -5.44
CA VAL A 798 11.65 28.93 -6.27
C VAL A 798 10.77 28.74 -7.51
N LYS A 799 10.67 27.52 -8.05
CA LYS A 799 9.97 27.25 -9.32
C LYS A 799 9.37 25.83 -9.33
N ALA A 800 8.19 25.70 -9.91
CA ALA A 800 7.67 24.42 -10.37
C ALA A 800 8.22 24.14 -11.77
N THR A 801 8.99 23.06 -11.92
CA THR A 801 9.47 22.57 -13.22
C THR A 801 8.66 21.33 -13.59
N TYR A 802 8.03 21.35 -14.76
CA TYR A 802 7.26 20.22 -15.26
C TYR A 802 8.17 19.31 -16.08
N VAL A 803 8.28 18.05 -15.67
CA VAL A 803 9.01 17.03 -16.44
C VAL A 803 7.97 16.19 -17.19
N VAL A 804 8.01 16.28 -18.51
CA VAL A 804 7.09 15.58 -19.42
C VAL A 804 7.82 14.44 -20.08
N CYS A 805 7.35 13.21 -19.84
CA CYS A 805 7.96 11.99 -20.32
C CYS A 805 7.04 11.31 -21.35
N GLU A 806 7.43 11.31 -22.63
CA GLU A 806 6.77 10.51 -23.66
C GLU A 806 7.22 9.05 -23.58
N THR A 807 6.32 8.11 -23.30
CA THR A 807 6.60 6.69 -23.48
C THR A 807 5.34 5.88 -23.81
N PRO A 808 5.40 4.90 -24.75
CA PRO A 808 4.30 3.97 -24.99
C PRO A 808 3.97 3.11 -23.75
N GLN A 809 4.80 3.15 -22.71
CA GLN A 809 4.64 2.39 -21.46
C GLN A 809 3.84 3.14 -20.37
N VAL A 810 3.47 4.40 -20.59
CA VAL A 810 2.80 5.27 -19.59
C VAL A 810 1.54 4.62 -18.99
N SER A 811 0.66 4.09 -19.84
CA SER A 811 -0.78 3.88 -19.57
C SER A 811 -1.19 3.01 -18.36
N VAL A 812 -0.25 2.34 -17.68
CA VAL A 812 -0.51 1.60 -16.42
C VAL A 812 0.68 1.65 -15.46
N ARG A 813 1.92 1.70 -15.94
CA ARG A 813 3.09 1.31 -15.12
C ARG A 813 3.71 2.46 -14.32
N LEU A 814 4.06 3.56 -14.97
CA LEU A 814 4.67 4.73 -14.30
C LEU A 814 3.76 5.27 -13.19
N VAL A 815 2.48 5.47 -13.52
CA VAL A 815 1.46 5.91 -12.56
C VAL A 815 1.39 4.97 -11.36
N ASN A 816 1.33 3.64 -11.54
CA ASN A 816 1.26 2.70 -10.41
C ASN A 816 2.54 2.61 -9.58
N VAL A 817 3.72 2.98 -10.10
CA VAL A 817 4.94 3.08 -9.27
C VAL A 817 4.84 4.27 -8.31
N VAL A 818 4.33 5.41 -8.78
CA VAL A 818 4.14 6.59 -7.90
C VAL A 818 2.90 6.44 -7.01
N LEU A 819 1.79 5.88 -7.52
CA LEU A 819 0.56 5.66 -6.75
C LEU A 819 0.70 4.59 -5.66
N CYS A 820 1.59 3.60 -5.81
CA CYS A 820 1.86 2.64 -4.72
C CYS A 820 2.77 3.19 -3.62
N VAL A 821 3.37 4.37 -3.82
CA VAL A 821 3.93 5.18 -2.72
C VAL A 821 2.82 6.07 -2.15
N ARG A 822 2.04 6.75 -3.00
CA ARG A 822 0.92 7.64 -2.61
C ARG A 822 -0.35 6.96 -2.08
N LEU A 823 -0.35 5.64 -1.91
CA LEU A 823 -1.37 4.85 -1.21
C LEU A 823 -0.82 4.21 0.08
N LEU A 824 0.40 4.57 0.47
CA LEU A 824 0.99 4.35 1.79
C LEU A 824 1.12 5.68 2.57
N GLU A 825 0.93 6.82 1.88
CA GLU A 825 0.58 8.13 2.45
C GLU A 825 -0.86 8.13 3.00
#